data_AF-A0A931K8Q8-F1
#
_entry.id   AF-A0A931K8Q8-F1
#
_cell.length_a   1.000
_cell.length_b   1.000
_cell.length_c   1.000
_cell.angle_alpha   90.00
_cell.angle_beta   90.00
_cell.angle_gamma   90.00
#
_symmetry.space_group_name_H-M   'P 1'
#
loop_
_entity.id
_entity.type
_entity.pdbx_description
1 polymer ?
#
loop_
_entity_poly.entity_id
_entity_poly.type
_entity_poly.pdbx_seq_one_letter_code
_entity_poly.pdbx_strand_id
1 'polypeptide(L)'
;MSATAERTHETASADRFSRHQPIRKGQFHVPPKADGSKPLVSEIRWDAESITLKSEHLFGEAAGEDPEIRQRTGVLVDRMFAHEAVMSMVCDRKTATLTLRLRLDSRDMCSLEIMQQLIRMLSDDREAPLHPPVRFWDEAPSTSFELYRYGRLLTFWRIQERGESSLTLMNPRIASDPRMIELVEDALIHIDGVQEVIATVRFGQIQITAVPGQRLDERLLLHTLEQLEAQNPLTLAEQRFPRADLRFPVLAVALAIGAQWLTPALWPVAAAVIIWLNLPMLRRGIGELRQGILGLPILTVLIVTGTMIGGALFAASLMTLTSRYWQNRYFSLLALAQSEWLGQLVIARGRVAKCLPNGSREIVRVDRLKQGDVIEIQAPESIPADGEWIDGEGEVIHAFGESVVGKVTEGDVTFRLYAGGWLREGRIRMRVTAAGEKTRVRRVRQEILRSSGVLKGSVAVNEHGQAFAEKTVKPTLALAGLGLATVGLSEAVAVLRPDYAMGVGMGEGLQRLRLGAEALHDGFLLRAPGAVLELESIDLWIVEPGSLDRSTLARMSRFAAVAEIRGLSWIDLTTADGQTALRGFAALDGDEGRERLIQSLRDQGTKKIGWIGDAEAYPRTASAVDLAMSTNTDFESAHPAAAVVNLASGRDPNWGRLFDIAAEARGESFGLRMRAIMPNVAAVGGAFFMGLDSLAAVLLTNFGIYSVHRKVRKPVGADQERIP
;
A
#
# COMPACT_ATOMS: atom_id res chain seq x y z
N MET A 1 -72.10 -15.27 -36.43
CA MET A 1 -72.43 -16.16 -35.29
C MET A 1 -71.95 -15.42 -34.04
N SER A 2 -72.75 -14.46 -33.55
CA SER A 2 -73.79 -14.64 -32.50
C SER A 2 -73.12 -14.91 -31.13
N ALA A 3 -73.37 -14.21 -30.03
CA ALA A 3 -74.39 -13.24 -29.68
C ALA A 3 -73.98 -12.47 -28.41
N THR A 4 -74.58 -11.28 -28.28
CA THR A 4 -74.80 -10.46 -27.08
C THR A 4 -75.79 -11.13 -26.11
N ALA A 5 -75.63 -10.96 -24.79
CA ALA A 5 -76.69 -10.89 -23.74
C ALA A 5 -76.03 -10.66 -22.34
N GLU A 6 -76.12 -9.46 -21.76
CA GLU A 6 -77.05 -9.05 -20.66
C GLU A 6 -76.65 -9.54 -19.25
N ARG A 7 -76.10 -8.67 -18.39
CA ARG A 7 -76.77 -7.79 -17.38
C ARG A 7 -77.51 -8.55 -16.26
N THR A 8 -77.00 -8.41 -15.02
CA THR A 8 -77.79 -7.93 -13.85
C THR A 8 -76.88 -7.48 -12.70
N HIS A 9 -77.22 -6.31 -12.16
CA HIS A 9 -76.74 -5.73 -10.90
C HIS A 9 -77.25 -6.54 -9.69
N GLU A 10 -76.47 -6.63 -8.60
CA GLU A 10 -76.88 -6.03 -7.33
C GLU A 10 -75.75 -5.95 -6.30
N THR A 11 -75.84 -4.89 -5.53
CA THR A 11 -74.90 -4.27 -4.61
C THR A 11 -74.81 -4.95 -3.25
N ALA A 12 -73.63 -4.76 -2.64
CA ALA A 12 -73.39 -4.62 -1.21
C ALA A 12 -73.58 -5.85 -0.31
N SER A 13 -72.45 -6.42 0.12
CA SER A 13 -72.18 -6.51 1.55
C SER A 13 -70.70 -6.23 1.81
N ALA A 14 -70.43 -4.98 2.12
CA ALA A 14 -69.21 -4.53 2.73
C ALA A 14 -69.23 -4.99 4.19
N ASP A 15 -68.72 -6.18 4.47
CA ASP A 15 -68.15 -6.56 5.78
C ASP A 15 -67.76 -8.04 5.73
N ARG A 16 -66.48 -8.33 5.48
CA ARG A 16 -65.73 -9.55 5.87
C ARG A 16 -64.53 -9.81 4.94
N PHE A 17 -63.55 -8.91 4.86
CA PHE A 17 -62.18 -9.32 4.51
C PHE A 17 -61.14 -8.44 5.23
N SER A 18 -61.30 -8.31 6.54
CA SER A 18 -60.21 -7.96 7.46
C SER A 18 -59.47 -9.25 7.87
N ARG A 19 -58.44 -9.65 7.11
CA ARG A 19 -57.44 -10.63 7.59
C ARG A 19 -56.04 -10.31 7.05
N HIS A 20 -55.18 -9.82 7.95
CA HIS A 20 -53.74 -9.91 7.83
C HIS A 20 -53.33 -11.39 7.61
N GLN A 21 -52.87 -11.73 6.41
CA GLN A 21 -52.14 -12.98 6.19
C GLN A 21 -50.63 -12.67 6.09
N PRO A 22 -49.77 -13.35 6.86
CA PRO A 22 -48.32 -13.25 6.65
C PRO A 22 -47.97 -13.80 5.26
N ILE A 23 -47.00 -13.17 4.59
CA ILE A 23 -46.51 -13.64 3.29
C ILE A 23 -46.04 -15.10 3.42
N ARG A 24 -46.59 -15.97 2.56
CA ARG A 24 -46.02 -17.31 2.36
C ARG A 24 -44.73 -17.19 1.56
N LYS A 25 -43.66 -17.80 2.05
CA LYS A 25 -42.38 -17.96 1.36
C LYS A 25 -42.62 -18.39 -0.10
N GLY A 26 -41.98 -17.71 -1.03
CA GLY A 26 -42.19 -17.92 -2.46
C GLY A 26 -40.93 -17.75 -3.28
N GLN A 27 -40.95 -18.32 -4.48
CA GLN A 27 -39.85 -18.33 -5.42
C GLN A 27 -40.42 -18.13 -6.83
N PHE A 28 -39.79 -17.24 -7.59
CA PHE A 28 -40.15 -16.94 -8.96
C PHE A 28 -38.90 -17.01 -9.85
N HIS A 29 -38.99 -17.81 -10.90
CA HIS A 29 -37.97 -17.89 -11.93
C HIS A 29 -38.39 -17.02 -13.12
N VAL A 30 -37.50 -16.13 -13.55
CA VAL A 30 -37.76 -15.27 -14.70
C VAL A 30 -37.49 -16.09 -15.96
N PRO A 31 -38.49 -16.29 -16.85
CA PRO A 31 -38.26 -17.00 -18.11
C PRO A 31 -37.29 -16.23 -19.01
N PRO A 32 -36.53 -16.92 -19.88
CA PRO A 32 -35.64 -16.27 -20.85
C PRO A 32 -36.41 -15.34 -21.79
N LYS A 33 -35.76 -14.26 -22.25
CA LYS A 33 -36.38 -13.33 -23.20
C LYS A 33 -36.64 -14.04 -24.53
N ALA A 34 -37.64 -13.57 -25.28
CA ALA A 34 -38.05 -14.16 -26.57
C ALA A 34 -36.94 -14.20 -27.65
N ASP A 35 -35.83 -13.46 -27.47
CA ASP A 35 -34.65 -13.49 -28.36
C ASP A 35 -33.57 -14.53 -27.96
N GLY A 36 -33.80 -15.30 -26.89
CA GLY A 36 -32.85 -16.29 -26.36
C GLY A 36 -31.80 -15.75 -25.38
N SER A 37 -31.80 -14.44 -25.08
CA SER A 37 -30.91 -13.84 -24.07
C SER A 37 -31.34 -14.19 -22.64
N LYS A 38 -30.35 -14.49 -21.78
CA LYS A 38 -30.57 -14.76 -20.35
C LYS A 38 -31.11 -13.48 -19.67
N PRO A 39 -32.12 -13.60 -18.78
CA PRO A 39 -32.65 -12.45 -18.06
C PRO A 39 -31.60 -11.88 -17.10
N LEU A 40 -31.63 -10.55 -16.90
CA LEU A 40 -30.69 -9.83 -16.04
C LEU A 40 -30.72 -10.33 -14.59
N VAL A 41 -31.89 -10.80 -14.13
CA VAL A 41 -32.10 -11.51 -12.86
C VAL A 41 -32.74 -12.85 -13.19
N SER A 42 -32.11 -13.95 -12.79
CA SER A 42 -32.56 -15.31 -13.12
C SER A 42 -33.55 -15.88 -12.12
N GLU A 43 -33.52 -15.40 -10.88
CA GLU A 43 -34.34 -15.92 -9.80
C GLU A 43 -34.60 -14.86 -8.73
N ILE A 44 -35.84 -14.82 -8.24
CA ILE A 44 -36.27 -13.99 -7.12
C ILE A 44 -36.88 -14.90 -6.05
N ARG A 45 -36.33 -14.88 -4.84
CA ARG A 45 -36.89 -15.57 -3.67
C ARG A 45 -37.30 -14.54 -2.63
N TRP A 46 -38.40 -14.77 -1.93
CA TRP A 46 -38.81 -13.91 -0.83
C TRP A 46 -39.30 -14.72 0.36
N ASP A 47 -39.05 -14.14 1.53
CA ASP A 47 -39.51 -14.61 2.83
C ASP A 47 -40.17 -13.45 3.59
N ALA A 48 -40.65 -13.70 4.81
CA ALA A 48 -41.31 -12.70 5.64
C ALA A 48 -40.48 -11.43 5.85
N GLU A 49 -39.14 -11.53 5.90
CA GLU A 49 -38.25 -10.41 6.23
C GLU A 49 -37.12 -10.19 5.21
N SER A 50 -37.10 -10.94 4.11
CA SER A 50 -36.00 -10.85 3.13
C SER A 50 -36.41 -11.12 1.69
N ILE A 51 -35.70 -10.48 0.76
CA ILE A 51 -35.82 -10.69 -0.69
C ILE A 51 -34.43 -11.01 -1.23
N THR A 52 -34.29 -12.13 -1.93
CA THR A 52 -33.04 -12.57 -2.57
C THR A 52 -33.16 -12.56 -4.08
N LEU A 53 -32.22 -11.92 -4.76
CA LEU A 53 -32.12 -11.85 -6.21
C LEU A 53 -30.88 -12.60 -6.66
N LYS A 54 -30.98 -13.39 -7.74
CA LYS A 54 -29.83 -14.09 -8.32
C LYS A 54 -29.51 -13.54 -9.71
N SER A 55 -28.25 -13.20 -9.94
CA SER A 55 -27.75 -12.74 -11.23
C SER A 55 -26.24 -12.97 -11.36
N GLU A 56 -25.83 -13.88 -12.25
CA GLU A 56 -24.40 -14.09 -12.56
C GLU A 56 -23.75 -12.88 -13.22
N HIS A 57 -24.53 -12.10 -13.99
CA HIS A 57 -24.02 -10.95 -14.73
C HIS A 57 -23.82 -9.70 -13.88
N LEU A 58 -24.63 -9.49 -12.83
CA LEU A 58 -24.51 -8.31 -11.96
C LEU A 58 -23.78 -8.59 -10.65
N PHE A 59 -23.99 -9.79 -10.11
CA PHE A 59 -23.53 -10.16 -8.79
C PHE A 59 -22.46 -11.24 -8.80
N GLY A 60 -22.04 -11.80 -9.94
CA GLY A 60 -20.99 -12.84 -9.98
C GLY A 60 -19.57 -12.33 -9.69
N GLU A 61 -18.60 -13.26 -9.65
CA GLU A 61 -17.17 -12.95 -9.48
C GLU A 61 -16.60 -12.17 -10.66
N ALA A 62 -16.89 -12.58 -11.91
CA ALA A 62 -16.45 -11.85 -13.12
C ALA A 62 -17.02 -10.42 -13.20
N ALA A 63 -18.26 -10.23 -12.71
CA ALA A 63 -18.88 -8.92 -12.57
C ALA A 63 -18.22 -8.03 -11.50
N GLY A 64 -17.39 -8.61 -10.63
CA GLY A 64 -16.58 -7.91 -9.64
C GLY A 64 -15.25 -7.40 -10.18
N GLU A 65 -14.83 -7.85 -11.36
CA GLU A 65 -13.59 -7.40 -12.00
C GLU A 65 -13.85 -6.25 -12.98
N ASP A 66 -15.05 -6.17 -13.55
CA ASP A 66 -15.46 -5.14 -14.51
C ASP A 66 -15.95 -3.84 -13.83
N PRO A 67 -15.27 -2.69 -14.01
CA PRO A 67 -15.68 -1.40 -13.44
C PRO A 67 -17.07 -0.92 -13.88
N GLU A 68 -17.46 -1.17 -15.14
CA GLU A 68 -18.75 -0.70 -15.67
C GLU A 68 -19.91 -1.44 -15.02
N ILE A 69 -19.76 -2.75 -14.81
CA ILE A 69 -20.75 -3.58 -14.12
C ILE A 69 -20.81 -3.22 -12.63
N ARG A 70 -19.67 -2.93 -11.97
CA ARG A 70 -19.64 -2.46 -10.57
C ARG A 70 -20.34 -1.12 -10.39
N GLN A 71 -20.26 -0.22 -11.36
CA GLN A 71 -21.00 1.03 -11.35
C GLN A 71 -22.51 0.79 -11.48
N ARG A 72 -22.94 -0.08 -12.40
CA ARG A 72 -24.35 -0.45 -12.57
C ARG A 72 -24.92 -1.11 -11.31
N THR A 73 -24.16 -2.01 -10.68
CA THR A 73 -24.51 -2.60 -9.39
C THR A 73 -24.61 -1.52 -8.32
N GLY A 74 -23.69 -0.55 -8.29
CA GLY A 74 -23.76 0.61 -7.41
C GLY A 74 -25.08 1.39 -7.57
N VAL A 75 -25.47 1.73 -8.79
CA VAL A 75 -26.74 2.44 -9.06
C VAL A 75 -27.95 1.62 -8.62
N LEU A 76 -27.91 0.29 -8.82
CA LEU A 76 -28.97 -0.61 -8.36
C LEU A 76 -29.11 -0.60 -6.83
N VAL A 77 -27.99 -0.60 -6.11
CA VAL A 77 -27.98 -0.48 -4.65
C VAL A 77 -28.63 0.82 -4.20
N ASP A 78 -28.32 1.94 -4.84
CA ASP A 78 -28.89 3.25 -4.50
C ASP A 78 -30.40 3.29 -4.71
N ARG A 79 -30.89 2.71 -5.82
CA ARG A 79 -32.34 2.57 -6.07
C ARG A 79 -33.02 1.73 -4.99
N MET A 80 -32.39 0.65 -4.55
CA MET A 80 -32.97 -0.22 -3.52
C MET A 80 -33.02 0.44 -2.14
N PHE A 81 -31.94 1.09 -1.72
CA PHE A 81 -31.91 1.82 -0.44
C PHE A 81 -32.70 3.13 -0.45
N ALA A 82 -33.20 3.57 -1.61
CA ALA A 82 -34.18 4.66 -1.69
C ALA A 82 -35.48 4.33 -0.92
N HIS A 83 -35.83 3.04 -0.82
CA HIS A 83 -37.01 2.61 -0.07
C HIS A 83 -36.70 2.50 1.43
N GLU A 84 -37.49 3.16 2.28
CA GLU A 84 -37.25 3.23 3.74
C GLU A 84 -37.31 1.86 4.45
N ALA A 85 -38.06 0.91 3.92
CA ALA A 85 -38.12 -0.45 4.45
C ALA A 85 -36.82 -1.26 4.31
N VAL A 86 -35.86 -0.86 3.46
CA VAL A 86 -34.60 -1.62 3.29
C VAL A 86 -33.61 -1.28 4.40
N MET A 87 -33.33 -2.26 5.26
CA MET A 87 -32.45 -2.10 6.42
C MET A 87 -31.01 -2.51 6.15
N SER A 88 -30.82 -3.61 5.41
CA SER A 88 -29.48 -4.07 5.04
C SER A 88 -29.53 -4.86 3.74
N MET A 89 -28.37 -4.97 3.12
CA MET A 89 -28.21 -5.66 1.85
C MET A 89 -26.90 -6.45 1.85
N VAL A 90 -26.96 -7.71 1.44
CA VAL A 90 -25.83 -8.62 1.36
C VAL A 90 -25.64 -9.04 -0.09
N CYS A 91 -24.54 -8.64 -0.71
CA CYS A 91 -24.14 -9.09 -2.04
C CYS A 91 -23.08 -10.18 -1.89
N ASP A 92 -23.44 -11.42 -2.24
CA ASP A 92 -22.50 -12.53 -2.27
C ASP A 92 -22.10 -12.87 -3.72
N ARG A 93 -20.83 -12.59 -4.03
CA ARG A 93 -20.29 -12.78 -5.38
C ARG A 93 -20.01 -14.22 -5.77
N LYS A 94 -19.76 -15.09 -4.78
CA LYS A 94 -19.51 -16.52 -5.02
C LYS A 94 -20.78 -17.25 -5.48
N THR A 95 -21.91 -16.88 -4.88
CA THR A 95 -23.22 -17.46 -5.19
C THR A 95 -24.01 -16.63 -6.20
N ALA A 96 -23.48 -15.47 -6.59
CA ALA A 96 -24.10 -14.48 -7.47
C ALA A 96 -25.49 -14.03 -6.97
N THR A 97 -25.61 -13.79 -5.66
CA THR A 97 -26.88 -13.42 -5.00
C THR A 97 -26.81 -12.05 -4.33
N LEU A 98 -27.94 -11.34 -4.33
CA LEU A 98 -28.17 -10.11 -3.60
C LEU A 98 -29.36 -10.30 -2.66
N THR A 99 -29.13 -10.27 -1.35
CA THR A 99 -30.17 -10.44 -0.32
C THR A 99 -30.46 -9.13 0.36
N LEU A 100 -31.69 -8.63 0.26
CA LEU A 100 -32.22 -7.46 0.96
C LEU A 100 -32.92 -7.94 2.24
N ARG A 101 -32.65 -7.30 3.38
CA ARG A 101 -33.43 -7.47 4.61
C ARG A 101 -34.30 -6.25 4.85
N LEU A 102 -35.57 -6.49 5.15
CA LEU A 102 -36.60 -5.46 5.24
C LEU A 102 -37.09 -5.30 6.68
N ARG A 103 -37.46 -4.07 7.06
CA ARG A 103 -38.21 -3.79 8.29
C ARG A 103 -39.68 -3.62 7.93
N LEU A 104 -40.52 -4.53 8.42
CA LEU A 104 -41.97 -4.46 8.24
C LEU A 104 -42.60 -4.03 9.56
N ASP A 105 -43.00 -2.77 9.69
CA ASP A 105 -43.81 -2.34 10.83
C ASP A 105 -45.24 -2.83 10.64
N SER A 106 -45.78 -3.45 11.68
CA SER A 106 -47.05 -4.19 11.68
C SER A 106 -48.32 -3.32 11.56
N ARG A 107 -48.18 -2.00 11.37
CA ARG A 107 -49.31 -1.06 11.48
C ARG A 107 -49.84 -0.46 10.18
N ASP A 108 -49.05 -0.27 9.12
CA ASP A 108 -49.54 0.58 8.01
C ASP A 108 -49.25 0.12 6.56
N MET A 109 -48.52 -0.97 6.29
CA MET A 109 -48.18 -1.35 4.91
C MET A 109 -48.23 -2.87 4.69
N CYS A 110 -49.01 -3.32 3.69
CA CYS A 110 -48.97 -4.72 3.27
C CYS A 110 -47.64 -5.01 2.58
N SER A 111 -46.92 -6.04 3.05
CA SER A 111 -45.62 -6.47 2.53
C SER A 111 -45.62 -6.84 1.03
N LEU A 112 -46.80 -7.04 0.44
CA LEU A 112 -47.00 -7.21 -1.01
C LEU A 112 -46.76 -5.90 -1.80
N GLU A 113 -47.11 -4.73 -1.26
CA GLU A 113 -46.94 -3.43 -1.92
C GLU A 113 -45.47 -3.03 -1.97
N ILE A 114 -44.73 -3.26 -0.88
CA ILE A 114 -43.27 -3.07 -0.82
C ILE A 114 -42.58 -3.98 -1.83
N MET A 115 -43.01 -5.23 -1.95
CA MET A 115 -42.47 -6.17 -2.94
C MET A 115 -42.74 -5.70 -4.38
N GLN A 116 -43.95 -5.22 -4.68
CA GLN A 116 -44.29 -4.68 -6.00
C GLN A 116 -43.50 -3.41 -6.33
N GLN A 117 -43.27 -2.53 -5.35
CA GLN A 117 -42.45 -1.33 -5.53
C GLN A 117 -40.97 -1.67 -5.77
N LEU A 118 -40.41 -2.61 -5.00
CA LEU A 118 -39.02 -3.07 -5.19
C LEU A 118 -38.83 -3.79 -6.54
N ILE A 119 -39.83 -4.56 -7.01
CA ILE A 119 -39.80 -5.20 -8.35
C ILE A 119 -39.91 -4.16 -9.47
N ARG A 120 -40.71 -3.08 -9.29
CA ARG A 120 -40.75 -1.97 -10.25
C ARG A 120 -39.42 -1.22 -10.32
N MET A 121 -38.76 -1.01 -9.18
CA MET A 121 -37.42 -0.38 -9.11
C MET A 121 -36.32 -1.21 -9.80
N LEU A 122 -36.51 -2.53 -9.94
CA LEU A 122 -35.65 -3.41 -10.73
C LEU A 122 -35.90 -3.29 -12.24
N SER A 123 -37.04 -2.75 -12.65
CA SER A 123 -37.55 -2.81 -14.03
C SER A 123 -37.49 -1.48 -14.79
N ASP A 124 -37.50 -0.35 -14.08
CA ASP A 124 -37.56 0.99 -14.69
C ASP A 124 -36.22 1.74 -14.59
N ASP A 125 -35.74 2.26 -15.72
CA ASP A 125 -34.48 3.01 -15.84
C ASP A 125 -34.64 4.52 -15.65
N ARG A 126 -35.85 5.00 -15.33
CA ARG A 126 -36.15 6.43 -15.26
C ARG A 126 -36.57 6.86 -13.85
N GLU A 127 -35.94 7.96 -13.43
CA GLU A 127 -36.10 8.76 -12.21
C GLU A 127 -35.29 8.33 -10.97
N ALA A 128 -34.22 9.10 -10.74
CA ALA A 128 -33.46 9.10 -9.49
C ALA A 128 -34.20 9.93 -8.42
N PRO A 129 -34.20 9.50 -7.14
CA PRO A 129 -34.93 10.17 -6.06
C PRO A 129 -34.33 11.55 -5.70
N LEU A 130 -35.16 12.45 -5.15
CA LEU A 130 -34.76 13.81 -4.75
C LEU A 130 -33.68 13.85 -3.64
N HIS A 131 -33.60 12.83 -2.75
CA HIS A 131 -32.60 12.77 -1.67
C HIS A 131 -32.19 11.31 -1.31
N PRO A 132 -31.25 10.68 -2.04
CA PRO A 132 -30.72 9.37 -1.66
C PRO A 132 -29.96 9.43 -0.31
N PRO A 133 -29.86 8.30 0.42
CA PRO A 133 -29.02 8.21 1.61
C PRO A 133 -27.54 8.46 1.24
N VAL A 134 -26.78 9.01 2.19
CA VAL A 134 -25.37 9.37 2.02
C VAL A 134 -24.55 8.08 1.95
N ARG A 135 -23.82 7.94 0.85
CA ARG A 135 -22.97 6.80 0.51
C ARG A 135 -21.57 7.31 0.12
N PHE A 136 -20.55 6.57 0.53
CA PHE A 136 -19.15 7.00 0.40
C PHE A 136 -18.40 6.33 -0.76
N TRP A 137 -19.04 5.43 -1.52
CA TRP A 137 -18.43 4.65 -2.60
C TRP A 137 -19.28 4.72 -3.87
N ASP A 138 -18.71 5.04 -5.02
CA ASP A 138 -19.45 5.15 -6.29
C ASP A 138 -19.59 3.80 -7.02
N GLU A 139 -18.62 2.88 -6.84
CA GLU A 139 -18.59 1.54 -7.47
C GLU A 139 -18.76 0.44 -6.44
N ALA A 140 -19.59 -0.57 -6.72
CA ALA A 140 -19.71 -1.72 -5.84
C ALA A 140 -18.36 -2.41 -5.59
N PRO A 141 -18.08 -2.87 -4.36
CA PRO A 141 -16.86 -3.63 -4.06
C PRO A 141 -16.67 -4.82 -5.00
N SER A 142 -15.42 -5.12 -5.35
CA SER A 142 -15.06 -6.26 -6.22
C SER A 142 -15.28 -7.62 -5.54
N THR A 143 -15.33 -7.66 -4.21
CA THR A 143 -15.62 -8.86 -3.41
C THR A 143 -17.06 -8.83 -2.89
N SER A 144 -17.53 -9.93 -2.28
CA SER A 144 -18.78 -9.93 -1.51
C SER A 144 -18.77 -8.83 -0.44
N PHE A 145 -19.92 -8.21 -0.19
CA PHE A 145 -20.05 -7.09 0.74
C PHE A 145 -21.43 -7.06 1.41
N GLU A 146 -21.48 -6.45 2.60
CA GLU A 146 -22.69 -6.23 3.37
C GLU A 146 -22.84 -4.75 3.70
N LEU A 147 -24.04 -4.20 3.52
CA LEU A 147 -24.35 -2.80 3.78
C LEU A 147 -25.50 -2.69 4.76
N TYR A 148 -25.38 -1.71 5.65
CA TYR A 148 -26.34 -1.43 6.71
C TYR A 148 -26.82 0.02 6.61
N ARG A 149 -28.11 0.22 6.85
CA ARG A 149 -28.74 1.54 6.91
C ARG A 149 -28.92 1.99 8.35
N TYR A 150 -28.35 3.14 8.68
CA TYR A 150 -28.59 3.83 9.95
C TYR A 150 -29.08 5.26 9.67
N GLY A 151 -30.40 5.43 9.66
CA GLY A 151 -31.04 6.71 9.30
C GLY A 151 -30.79 7.07 7.83
N ARG A 152 -30.01 8.14 7.59
CA ARG A 152 -29.62 8.61 6.25
C ARG A 152 -28.24 8.12 5.82
N LEU A 153 -27.50 7.39 6.65
CA LEU A 153 -26.15 6.88 6.37
C LEU A 153 -26.21 5.42 5.90
N LEU A 154 -25.49 5.10 4.82
CA LEU A 154 -25.17 3.73 4.43
C LEU A 154 -23.73 3.41 4.81
N THR A 155 -23.53 2.29 5.48
CA THR A 155 -22.21 1.90 6.01
C THR A 155 -21.93 0.41 5.86
N PHE A 156 -20.65 0.05 5.73
CA PHE A 156 -20.18 -1.35 5.79
C PHE A 156 -20.06 -1.87 7.24
N TRP A 157 -20.21 -0.98 8.21
CA TRP A 157 -20.08 -1.28 9.63
C TRP A 157 -21.40 -1.77 10.21
N ARG A 158 -21.36 -2.88 10.93
CA ARG A 158 -22.50 -3.43 11.64
C ARG A 158 -22.38 -3.13 13.13
N ILE A 159 -23.39 -2.48 13.70
CA ILE A 159 -23.55 -2.39 15.15
C ILE A 159 -23.98 -3.78 15.66
N GLN A 160 -23.16 -4.40 16.51
CA GLN A 160 -23.41 -5.72 17.08
C GLN A 160 -24.04 -5.66 18.46
N GLU A 161 -23.51 -4.81 19.36
CA GLU A 161 -24.02 -4.63 20.72
C GLU A 161 -24.08 -3.14 21.09
N ARG A 162 -25.15 -2.76 21.79
CA ARG A 162 -25.41 -1.41 22.32
C ARG A 162 -25.51 -1.50 23.84
N GLY A 163 -24.49 -1.01 24.54
CA GLY A 163 -24.51 -0.77 25.99
C GLY A 163 -24.86 0.68 26.31
N GLU A 164 -25.11 0.99 27.58
CA GLU A 164 -25.36 2.38 28.02
C GLU A 164 -24.12 3.29 27.86
N SER A 165 -22.92 2.70 27.95
CA SER A 165 -21.62 3.37 27.84
C SER A 165 -20.62 2.62 26.94
N SER A 166 -21.09 1.65 26.14
CA SER A 166 -20.24 0.90 25.21
C SER A 166 -20.95 0.61 23.89
N LEU A 167 -20.19 0.63 22.80
CA LEU A 167 -20.67 0.33 21.45
C LEU A 167 -19.72 -0.65 20.77
N THR A 168 -20.24 -1.80 20.33
CA THR A 168 -19.45 -2.79 19.59
C THR A 168 -19.83 -2.75 18.12
N LEU A 169 -18.86 -2.38 17.29
CA LEU A 169 -18.96 -2.34 15.83
C LEU A 169 -18.22 -3.53 15.22
N MET A 170 -18.68 -4.00 14.07
CA MET A 170 -18.05 -5.09 13.33
C MET A 170 -17.96 -4.74 11.85
N ASN A 171 -16.77 -4.91 11.28
CA ASN A 171 -16.55 -4.82 9.85
C ASN A 171 -15.65 -5.99 9.41
N PRO A 172 -16.16 -6.94 8.60
CA PRO A 172 -15.40 -8.11 8.15
C PRO A 172 -14.10 -7.76 7.41
N ARG A 173 -14.00 -6.56 6.82
CA ARG A 173 -12.79 -6.12 6.10
C ARG A 173 -11.62 -5.87 7.05
N ILE A 174 -11.90 -5.50 8.30
CA ILE A 174 -10.88 -5.20 9.32
C ILE A 174 -10.16 -6.47 9.77
N ALA A 175 -10.85 -7.62 9.78
CA ALA A 175 -10.22 -8.91 10.06
C ALA A 175 -9.12 -9.25 9.03
N SER A 176 -9.16 -8.67 7.83
CA SER A 176 -8.20 -8.93 6.77
C SER A 176 -7.01 -7.96 6.76
N ASP A 177 -7.16 -6.78 7.37
CA ASP A 177 -6.16 -5.71 7.37
C ASP A 177 -5.90 -5.10 8.77
N PRO A 178 -4.78 -5.43 9.41
CA PRO A 178 -4.37 -4.85 10.69
C PRO A 178 -4.14 -3.32 10.67
N ARG A 179 -3.98 -2.67 9.50
CA ARG A 179 -3.78 -1.21 9.42
C ARG A 179 -5.05 -0.41 9.61
N MET A 180 -6.15 -0.95 9.09
CA MET A 180 -7.46 -0.37 9.32
C MET A 180 -7.78 -0.31 10.80
N ILE A 181 -7.20 -1.19 11.61
CA ILE A 181 -7.36 -1.17 13.06
C ILE A 181 -6.67 0.04 13.66
N GLU A 182 -5.37 0.23 13.39
CA GLU A 182 -4.59 1.33 13.96
C GLU A 182 -5.15 2.69 13.52
N LEU A 183 -5.53 2.83 12.23
CA LEU A 183 -6.14 4.05 11.71
C LEU A 183 -7.53 4.32 12.31
N VAL A 184 -8.33 3.26 12.54
CA VAL A 184 -9.65 3.41 13.16
C VAL A 184 -9.51 3.72 14.65
N GLU A 185 -8.62 3.05 15.36
CA GLU A 185 -8.33 3.33 16.77
C GLU A 185 -7.88 4.80 16.94
N ASP A 186 -6.96 5.26 16.10
CA ASP A 186 -6.48 6.64 16.12
C ASP A 186 -7.56 7.65 15.71
N ALA A 187 -8.36 7.38 14.68
CA ALA A 187 -9.44 8.28 14.29
C ALA A 187 -10.55 8.39 15.35
N LEU A 188 -10.86 7.29 16.03
CA LEU A 188 -11.95 7.23 17.01
C LEU A 188 -11.55 7.77 18.39
N ILE A 189 -10.29 7.64 18.81
CA ILE A 189 -9.84 8.10 20.14
C ILE A 189 -9.87 9.63 20.28
N HIS A 190 -9.84 10.36 19.16
CA HIS A 190 -9.90 11.83 19.11
C HIS A 190 -11.33 12.39 19.10
N ILE A 191 -12.36 11.53 19.10
CA ILE A 191 -13.76 11.97 19.12
C ILE A 191 -14.19 12.25 20.56
N ASP A 192 -14.77 13.44 20.78
CA ASP A 192 -15.31 13.84 22.07
C ASP A 192 -16.32 12.80 22.62
N GLY A 193 -16.04 12.29 23.82
CA GLY A 193 -16.86 11.30 24.51
C GLY A 193 -16.39 9.85 24.37
N VAL A 194 -15.35 9.56 23.59
CA VAL A 194 -14.69 8.25 23.52
C VAL A 194 -13.58 8.18 24.58
N GLN A 195 -13.61 7.15 25.42
CA GLN A 195 -12.59 6.87 26.45
C GLN A 195 -11.55 5.86 25.97
N GLU A 196 -12.00 4.79 25.33
CA GLU A 196 -11.14 3.67 24.93
C GLU A 196 -11.71 3.00 23.69
N VAL A 197 -10.81 2.56 22.80
CA VAL A 197 -11.15 1.80 21.59
C VAL A 197 -10.32 0.52 21.60
N ILE A 198 -10.97 -0.64 21.58
CA ILE A 198 -10.32 -1.96 21.59
C ILE A 198 -10.73 -2.71 20.33
N ALA A 199 -9.79 -2.95 19.42
CA ALA A 199 -10.03 -3.80 18.25
C ALA A 199 -9.65 -5.27 18.48
N THR A 200 -10.56 -6.16 18.15
CA THR A 200 -10.33 -7.61 18.12
C THR A 200 -10.16 -8.11 16.68
N VAL A 201 -8.89 -8.24 16.27
CA VAL A 201 -8.46 -8.63 14.90
C VAL A 201 -9.13 -9.92 14.40
N ARG A 202 -9.25 -10.94 15.27
CA ARG A 202 -9.72 -12.28 14.88
C ARG A 202 -11.17 -12.28 14.37
N PHE A 203 -11.98 -11.34 14.82
CA PHE A 203 -13.41 -11.25 14.50
C PHE A 203 -13.78 -9.97 13.73
N GLY A 204 -12.82 -9.06 13.49
CA GLY A 204 -13.08 -7.77 12.84
C GLY A 204 -14.02 -6.88 13.65
N GLN A 205 -13.90 -6.95 14.98
CA GLN A 205 -14.74 -6.21 15.92
C GLN A 205 -13.96 -5.07 16.54
N ILE A 206 -14.62 -3.93 16.77
CA ILE A 206 -14.10 -2.78 17.50
C ILE A 206 -15.08 -2.43 18.58
N GLN A 207 -14.60 -2.43 19.82
CA GLN A 207 -15.37 -2.05 20.99
C GLN A 207 -14.96 -0.64 21.40
N ILE A 208 -15.93 0.25 21.52
CA ILE A 208 -15.76 1.65 21.89
C ILE A 208 -16.39 1.85 23.27
N THR A 209 -15.62 2.39 24.21
CA THR A 209 -16.09 2.71 25.57
C THR A 209 -16.24 4.21 25.72
N ALA A 210 -17.37 4.66 26.25
CA ALA A 210 -17.68 6.07 26.47
C ALA A 210 -17.06 6.58 27.77
N VAL A 211 -16.76 7.88 27.82
CA VAL A 211 -16.39 8.57 29.06
C VAL A 211 -17.56 8.50 30.07
N PRO A 212 -17.33 8.23 31.37
CA PRO A 212 -18.39 8.10 32.35
C PRO A 212 -19.31 9.32 32.40
N GLY A 213 -20.62 9.10 32.22
CA GLY A 213 -21.63 10.16 32.22
C GLY A 213 -21.93 10.80 30.86
N GLN A 214 -21.25 10.39 29.79
CA GLN A 214 -21.53 10.83 28.42
C GLN A 214 -22.10 9.68 27.56
N ARG A 215 -22.92 10.03 26.56
CA ARG A 215 -23.45 9.07 25.57
C ARG A 215 -22.66 9.20 24.27
N LEU A 216 -22.30 8.07 23.67
CA LEU A 216 -21.66 8.03 22.36
C LEU A 216 -22.64 8.46 21.27
N ASP A 217 -22.22 9.41 20.42
CA ASP A 217 -22.97 9.74 19.21
C ASP A 217 -22.65 8.71 18.11
N GLU A 218 -23.53 7.70 17.98
CA GLU A 218 -23.40 6.64 16.97
C GLU A 218 -23.24 7.19 15.54
N ARG A 219 -23.88 8.33 15.23
CA ARG A 219 -23.84 8.89 13.87
C ARG A 219 -22.50 9.52 13.57
N LEU A 220 -21.92 10.24 14.52
CA LEU A 220 -20.59 10.86 14.38
C LEU A 220 -19.50 9.78 14.25
N LEU A 221 -19.59 8.71 15.05
CA LEU A 221 -18.66 7.58 14.99
C LEU A 221 -18.72 6.90 13.61
N LEU A 222 -19.92 6.51 13.15
CA LEU A 222 -20.07 5.85 11.86
C LEU A 222 -19.70 6.78 10.69
N HIS A 223 -19.98 8.07 10.78
CA HIS A 223 -19.60 9.05 9.76
C HIS A 223 -18.07 9.18 9.64
N THR A 224 -17.37 9.24 10.78
CA THR A 224 -15.91 9.33 10.81
C THR A 224 -15.25 8.07 10.25
N LEU A 225 -15.77 6.90 10.60
CA LEU A 225 -15.28 5.61 10.08
C LEU A 225 -15.45 5.48 8.56
N GLU A 226 -16.60 5.89 8.04
CA GLU A 226 -16.84 5.88 6.61
C GLU A 226 -16.01 6.93 5.86
N GLN A 227 -15.82 8.12 6.44
CA GLN A 227 -14.94 9.14 5.88
C GLN A 227 -13.48 8.66 5.81
N LEU A 228 -13.02 7.97 6.86
CA LEU A 228 -11.68 7.36 6.91
C LEU A 228 -11.51 6.28 5.82
N GLU A 229 -12.52 5.42 5.60
CA GLU A 229 -12.53 4.45 4.51
C GLU A 229 -12.55 5.13 3.12
N ALA A 230 -13.32 6.21 2.96
CA ALA A 230 -13.47 6.97 1.72
C ALA A 230 -12.21 7.74 1.31
N GLN A 231 -11.42 8.18 2.30
CA GLN A 231 -10.13 8.84 2.11
C GLN A 231 -9.01 7.84 1.77
N ASN A 232 -9.15 6.57 2.21
CA ASN A 232 -8.15 5.51 2.04
C ASN A 232 -8.55 4.31 1.13
N PRO A 233 -9.33 4.43 0.04
CA PRO A 233 -9.84 3.26 -0.67
C PRO A 233 -8.80 2.61 -1.62
N LEU A 234 -7.72 3.32 -2.00
CA LEU A 234 -6.66 2.79 -2.88
C LEU A 234 -5.48 2.16 -2.13
N THR A 235 -5.28 2.45 -0.85
CA THR A 235 -4.28 1.76 -0.02
C THR A 235 -4.68 0.29 0.20
N LEU A 236 -5.98 -0.02 0.09
CA LEU A 236 -6.56 -1.33 0.36
C LEU A 236 -6.79 -2.19 -0.90
N ALA A 237 -6.97 -1.57 -2.07
CA ALA A 237 -7.32 -2.28 -3.30
C ALA A 237 -6.11 -2.70 -4.17
N GLU A 238 -5.02 -1.92 -4.17
CA GLU A 238 -3.98 -2.07 -5.20
C GLU A 238 -2.84 -3.04 -4.86
N GLN A 239 -2.65 -3.48 -3.60
CA GLN A 239 -1.43 -4.23 -3.25
C GLN A 239 -1.66 -5.43 -2.33
N ARG A 240 -2.15 -6.51 -2.92
CA ARG A 240 -2.08 -7.84 -2.29
C ARG A 240 -0.69 -8.43 -2.53
N PHE A 241 0.22 -8.26 -1.58
CA PHE A 241 1.37 -9.15 -1.51
C PHE A 241 0.87 -10.59 -1.30
N PRO A 242 1.38 -11.58 -2.05
CA PRO A 242 0.92 -12.95 -1.95
C PRO A 242 1.22 -13.49 -0.54
N ARG A 243 0.17 -13.84 0.22
CA ARG A 243 0.32 -14.54 1.50
C ARG A 243 0.61 -16.02 1.22
N ALA A 244 1.69 -16.53 1.79
CA ALA A 244 2.02 -17.94 1.75
C ALA A 244 1.09 -18.74 2.67
N ASP A 245 0.61 -19.90 2.19
CA ASP A 245 -0.22 -20.80 2.99
C ASP A 245 0.63 -21.50 4.07
N LEU A 246 0.16 -21.44 5.32
CA LEU A 246 0.80 -22.06 6.48
C LEU A 246 0.20 -23.42 6.83
N ARG A 247 -0.96 -23.80 6.28
CA ARG A 247 -1.67 -25.05 6.63
C ARG A 247 -0.80 -26.28 6.35
N PHE A 248 -0.21 -26.36 5.17
CA PHE A 248 0.62 -27.51 4.78
C PHE A 248 1.97 -27.57 5.52
N PRO A 249 2.72 -26.47 5.72
CA PRO A 249 3.89 -26.49 6.59
C PRO A 249 3.59 -26.87 8.05
N VAL A 250 2.46 -26.42 8.62
CA VAL A 250 2.02 -26.83 9.96
C VAL A 250 1.76 -28.35 10.00
N LEU A 251 1.08 -28.89 8.97
CA LEU A 251 0.88 -30.32 8.83
C LEU A 251 2.20 -31.08 8.72
N ALA A 252 3.16 -30.58 7.94
CA ALA A 252 4.48 -31.19 7.80
C ALA A 252 5.25 -31.24 9.12
N VAL A 253 5.14 -30.20 9.96
CA VAL A 253 5.71 -30.19 11.31
C VAL A 253 5.01 -31.24 12.17
N ALA A 254 3.68 -31.26 12.21
CA ALA A 254 2.93 -32.25 13.00
C ALA A 254 3.28 -33.70 12.60
N LEU A 255 3.38 -33.97 11.30
CA LEU A 255 3.78 -35.29 10.78
C LEU A 255 5.23 -35.63 11.13
N ALA A 256 6.15 -34.66 11.07
CA ALA A 256 7.55 -34.90 11.43
C ALA A 256 7.73 -35.18 12.93
N ILE A 257 7.02 -34.43 13.79
CA ILE A 257 6.93 -34.69 15.24
C ILE A 257 6.38 -36.10 15.48
N GLY A 258 5.28 -36.45 14.80
CA GLY A 258 4.66 -37.78 14.88
C GLY A 258 5.58 -38.92 14.42
N ALA A 259 6.29 -38.72 13.32
CA ALA A 259 7.25 -39.68 12.78
C ALA A 259 8.46 -39.88 13.70
N GLN A 260 8.90 -38.82 14.39
CA GLN A 260 10.09 -38.86 15.24
C GLN A 260 9.82 -39.42 16.63
N TRP A 261 8.65 -39.15 17.22
CA TRP A 261 8.39 -39.48 18.64
C TRP A 261 7.19 -40.40 18.90
N LEU A 262 6.29 -40.61 17.93
CA LEU A 262 5.09 -41.43 18.14
C LEU A 262 5.12 -42.72 17.31
N THR A 263 5.15 -42.59 15.99
CA THR A 263 4.98 -43.72 15.06
C THR A 263 5.96 -43.60 13.88
N PRO A 264 7.06 -44.38 13.87
CA PRO A 264 8.06 -44.35 12.79
C PRO A 264 7.47 -44.63 11.39
N ALA A 265 6.33 -45.32 11.31
CA ALA A 265 5.60 -45.56 10.07
C ALA A 265 5.12 -44.27 9.36
N LEU A 266 5.06 -43.12 10.05
CA LEU A 266 4.71 -41.83 9.45
C LEU A 266 5.88 -41.17 8.71
N TRP A 267 7.10 -41.67 8.87
CA TRP A 267 8.30 -41.13 8.23
C TRP A 267 8.17 -40.93 6.71
N PRO A 268 7.74 -41.92 5.89
CA PRO A 268 7.60 -41.74 4.45
C PRO A 268 6.56 -40.67 4.07
N VAL A 269 5.49 -40.54 4.86
CA VAL A 269 4.45 -39.52 4.64
C VAL A 269 5.02 -38.12 4.93
N ALA A 270 5.72 -37.96 6.05
CA ALA A 270 6.38 -36.70 6.40
C ALA A 270 7.43 -36.29 5.35
N ALA A 271 8.26 -37.24 4.91
CA ALA A 271 9.25 -37.02 3.84
C ALA A 271 8.59 -36.59 2.52
N ALA A 272 7.53 -37.26 2.10
CA ALA A 272 6.79 -36.92 0.87
C ALA A 272 6.19 -35.51 0.92
N VAL A 273 5.61 -35.11 2.06
CA VAL A 273 5.06 -33.75 2.23
C VAL A 273 6.18 -32.69 2.17
N ILE A 274 7.32 -32.92 2.81
CA ILE A 274 8.47 -31.99 2.76
C ILE A 274 9.00 -31.84 1.33
N ILE A 275 9.13 -32.93 0.59
CA ILE A 275 9.56 -32.90 -0.82
C ILE A 275 8.54 -32.15 -1.67
N TRP A 276 7.25 -32.40 -1.47
CA TRP A 276 6.17 -31.72 -2.20
C TRP A 276 6.18 -30.20 -1.95
N LEU A 277 6.34 -29.78 -0.69
CA LEU A 277 6.42 -28.36 -0.31
C LEU A 277 7.61 -27.62 -0.94
N ASN A 278 8.71 -28.34 -1.20
CA ASN A 278 9.94 -27.79 -1.77
C ASN A 278 10.12 -28.10 -3.27
N LEU A 279 9.15 -28.77 -3.90
CA LEU A 279 9.24 -29.25 -5.28
C LEU A 279 9.60 -28.16 -6.31
N PRO A 280 9.05 -26.92 -6.25
CA PRO A 280 9.44 -25.87 -7.19
C PRO A 280 10.92 -25.49 -7.08
N MET A 281 11.46 -25.41 -5.86
CA MET A 281 12.87 -25.07 -5.63
C MET A 281 13.79 -26.24 -5.98
N LEU A 282 13.39 -27.47 -5.70
CA LEU A 282 14.13 -28.66 -6.11
C LEU A 282 14.27 -28.74 -7.64
N ARG A 283 13.18 -28.49 -8.38
CA ARG A 283 13.21 -28.45 -9.85
C ARG A 283 14.16 -27.38 -10.38
N ARG A 284 14.14 -26.17 -9.78
CA ARG A 284 15.08 -25.09 -10.13
C ARG A 284 16.52 -25.47 -9.84
N GLY A 285 16.83 -25.99 -8.65
CA GLY A 285 18.18 -26.38 -8.27
C GLY A 285 18.76 -27.48 -9.13
N ILE A 286 17.96 -28.48 -9.52
CA ILE A 286 18.40 -29.51 -10.47
C ILE A 286 18.65 -28.90 -11.85
N GLY A 287 17.84 -27.94 -12.29
CA GLY A 287 18.03 -27.21 -13.54
C GLY A 287 19.33 -26.40 -13.56
N GLU A 288 19.57 -25.61 -12.52
CA GLU A 288 20.79 -24.78 -12.36
C GLU A 288 22.05 -25.66 -12.26
N LEU A 289 21.98 -26.77 -11.52
CA LEU A 289 23.09 -27.72 -11.42
C LEU A 289 23.49 -28.29 -12.78
N ARG A 290 22.50 -28.62 -13.63
CA ARG A 290 22.76 -29.08 -15.01
C ARG A 290 23.41 -28.02 -15.88
N GLN A 291 23.24 -26.74 -15.55
CA GLN A 291 23.85 -25.60 -16.24
C GLN A 291 25.20 -25.20 -15.63
N GLY A 292 25.69 -25.90 -14.59
CA GLY A 292 26.93 -25.55 -13.89
C GLY A 292 26.83 -24.31 -13.00
N ILE A 293 25.61 -23.86 -12.68
CA ILE A 293 25.35 -22.68 -11.84
C ILE A 293 25.13 -23.13 -10.40
N LEU A 294 25.93 -22.59 -9.48
CA LEU A 294 25.78 -22.82 -8.04
C LEU A 294 25.02 -21.64 -7.39
N GLY A 295 23.69 -21.67 -7.50
CA GLY A 295 22.78 -20.68 -6.92
C GLY A 295 22.12 -21.13 -5.61
N LEU A 296 21.26 -20.30 -5.02
CA LEU A 296 20.53 -20.64 -3.79
C LEU A 296 19.71 -21.95 -3.86
N PRO A 297 19.05 -22.29 -4.99
CA PRO A 297 18.32 -23.54 -5.11
C PRO A 297 19.16 -24.81 -4.89
N ILE A 298 20.48 -24.79 -5.14
CA ILE A 298 21.34 -25.96 -4.87
C ILE A 298 21.42 -26.29 -3.38
N LEU A 299 21.43 -25.27 -2.52
CA LEU A 299 21.43 -25.46 -1.07
C LEU A 299 20.15 -26.17 -0.64
N THR A 300 19.00 -25.82 -1.24
CA THR A 300 17.72 -26.49 -0.95
C THR A 300 17.76 -27.96 -1.35
N VAL A 301 18.33 -28.28 -2.51
CA VAL A 301 18.51 -29.68 -2.95
C VAL A 301 19.37 -30.44 -1.95
N LEU A 302 20.51 -29.89 -1.53
CA LEU A 302 21.41 -30.55 -0.59
C LEU A 302 20.83 -30.69 0.81
N ILE A 303 20.12 -29.66 1.32
CA ILE A 303 19.46 -29.69 2.62
C ILE A 303 18.37 -30.77 2.63
N VAL A 304 17.52 -30.82 1.59
CA VAL A 304 16.45 -31.84 1.50
C VAL A 304 17.05 -33.23 1.38
N THR A 305 18.01 -33.45 0.48
CA THR A 305 18.67 -34.76 0.31
C THR A 305 19.38 -35.20 1.59
N GLY A 306 20.18 -34.31 2.19
CA GLY A 306 20.88 -34.60 3.45
C GLY A 306 19.92 -34.85 4.61
N THR A 307 18.75 -34.19 4.62
CA THR A 307 17.69 -34.45 5.60
C THR A 307 17.04 -35.82 5.39
N MET A 308 16.85 -36.26 4.14
CA MET A 308 16.30 -37.60 3.87
C MET A 308 17.25 -38.71 4.34
N ILE A 309 18.56 -38.50 4.19
CA ILE A 309 19.58 -39.47 4.63
C ILE A 309 19.78 -39.41 6.15
N GLY A 310 19.89 -38.21 6.71
CA GLY A 310 20.18 -37.98 8.14
C GLY A 310 18.94 -38.01 9.06
N GLY A 311 17.73 -38.10 8.53
CA GLY A 311 16.50 -38.22 9.31
C GLY A 311 16.03 -36.94 10.03
N ALA A 312 16.65 -35.78 9.76
CA ALA A 312 16.35 -34.50 10.42
C ALA A 312 15.04 -33.82 9.93
N LEU A 313 13.97 -34.61 9.79
CA LEU A 313 12.68 -34.21 9.20
C LEU A 313 12.01 -33.07 9.97
N PHE A 314 12.03 -33.12 11.30
CA PHE A 314 11.43 -32.08 12.15
C PHE A 314 12.07 -30.71 11.90
N ALA A 315 13.39 -30.69 11.82
CA ALA A 315 14.10 -29.44 11.65
C ALA A 315 13.93 -28.88 10.21
N ALA A 316 13.78 -29.72 9.18
CA ALA A 316 13.44 -29.26 7.82
C ALA A 316 11.99 -28.78 7.67
N SER A 317 11.02 -29.45 8.31
CA SER A 317 9.63 -29.00 8.30
C SER A 317 9.46 -27.70 9.10
N LEU A 318 10.15 -27.57 10.24
CA LEU A 318 10.19 -26.34 11.03
C LEU A 318 10.82 -25.18 10.24
N MET A 319 11.92 -25.41 9.52
CA MET A 319 12.53 -24.43 8.63
C MET A 319 11.55 -23.99 7.53
N THR A 320 10.81 -24.92 6.93
CA THR A 320 9.80 -24.61 5.90
C THR A 320 8.67 -23.76 6.49
N LEU A 321 8.14 -24.12 7.67
CA LEU A 321 7.10 -23.38 8.37
C LEU A 321 7.56 -21.96 8.74
N THR A 322 8.74 -21.86 9.36
CA THR A 322 9.29 -20.57 9.79
C THR A 322 9.61 -19.66 8.61
N SER A 323 10.18 -20.18 7.52
CA SER A 323 10.40 -19.42 6.29
C SER A 323 9.09 -18.84 5.73
N ARG A 324 8.01 -19.64 5.67
CA ARG A 324 6.68 -19.19 5.21
C ARG A 324 6.07 -18.16 6.16
N TYR A 325 6.22 -18.35 7.48
CA TYR A 325 5.78 -17.41 8.49
C TYR A 325 6.49 -16.05 8.34
N TRP A 326 7.82 -16.06 8.23
CA TRP A 326 8.62 -14.86 8.08
C TRP A 326 8.39 -14.15 6.74
N GLN A 327 8.15 -14.89 5.65
CA GLN A 327 7.68 -14.30 4.38
C GLN A 327 6.40 -13.51 4.58
N ASN A 328 5.40 -14.09 5.25
CA ASN A 328 4.14 -13.40 5.52
C ASN A 328 4.34 -12.15 6.39
N ARG A 329 5.14 -12.24 7.46
CA ARG A 329 5.44 -11.09 8.34
C ARG A 329 6.21 -10.00 7.59
N TYR A 330 7.16 -10.39 6.76
CA TYR A 330 7.91 -9.47 5.93
C TYR A 330 7.01 -8.70 4.98
N PHE A 331 6.14 -9.39 4.24
CA PHE A 331 5.18 -8.73 3.35
C PHE A 331 4.20 -7.82 4.09
N SER A 332 3.78 -8.20 5.31
CA SER A 332 2.97 -7.32 6.15
C SER A 332 3.70 -6.02 6.51
N LEU A 333 4.97 -6.11 6.91
CA LEU A 333 5.81 -4.95 7.26
C LEU A 333 6.13 -4.09 6.03
N LEU A 334 6.43 -4.69 4.89
CA LEU A 334 6.70 -3.97 3.64
C LEU A 334 5.51 -3.11 3.26
N ALA A 335 4.34 -3.75 3.27
CA ALA A 335 3.13 -3.06 2.94
C ALA A 335 2.88 -1.92 3.95
N LEU A 336 3.24 -2.07 5.25
CA LEU A 336 3.05 -1.05 6.29
C LEU A 336 3.92 0.17 5.99
N ALA A 337 5.22 -0.05 5.84
CA ALA A 337 6.18 1.00 5.49
C ALA A 337 5.81 1.69 4.17
N GLN A 338 5.30 0.94 3.19
CA GLN A 338 4.86 1.52 1.93
C GLN A 338 3.58 2.35 2.07
N SER A 339 2.60 1.90 2.86
CA SER A 339 1.40 2.71 3.10
C SER A 339 1.71 3.98 3.88
N GLU A 340 2.64 3.93 4.82
CA GLU A 340 3.13 5.13 5.52
C GLU A 340 3.82 6.08 4.53
N TRP A 341 4.71 5.56 3.68
CA TRP A 341 5.40 6.34 2.66
C TRP A 341 4.42 7.01 1.68
N LEU A 342 3.46 6.26 1.15
CA LEU A 342 2.46 6.79 0.22
C LEU A 342 1.40 7.65 0.91
N GLY A 343 1.18 7.45 2.21
CA GLY A 343 0.23 8.20 3.03
C GLY A 343 0.60 9.68 3.13
N GLN A 344 1.87 10.04 2.94
CA GLN A 344 2.32 11.43 2.85
C GLN A 344 1.78 12.14 1.59
N LEU A 345 1.36 11.39 0.56
CA LEU A 345 0.88 11.93 -0.71
C LEU A 345 -0.66 11.90 -0.77
N VAL A 346 -1.30 12.61 0.15
CA VAL A 346 -2.77 12.75 0.19
C VAL A 346 -3.22 13.68 -0.93
N ILE A 347 -4.21 13.26 -1.71
CA ILE A 347 -4.85 14.08 -2.74
C ILE A 347 -6.29 14.29 -2.33
N ALA A 348 -6.77 15.55 -2.40
CA ALA A 348 -8.17 15.86 -2.11
C ALA A 348 -9.11 15.02 -2.98
N ARG A 349 -10.04 14.32 -2.34
CA ARG A 349 -11.14 13.60 -2.99
C ARG A 349 -12.45 14.20 -2.53
N GLY A 350 -13.29 14.60 -3.47
CA GLY A 350 -14.53 15.27 -3.14
C GLY A 350 -15.09 16.10 -4.29
N ARG A 351 -15.79 17.17 -3.95
CA ARG A 351 -16.34 18.12 -4.91
C ARG A 351 -15.74 19.50 -4.64
N VAL A 352 -15.41 20.22 -5.71
CA VAL A 352 -14.88 21.58 -5.66
C VAL A 352 -15.81 22.51 -6.44
N ALA A 353 -15.85 23.79 -6.06
CA ALA A 353 -16.60 24.80 -6.77
C ALA A 353 -15.85 25.20 -8.06
N LYS A 354 -16.40 24.85 -9.21
CA LYS A 354 -15.96 25.31 -10.53
C LYS A 354 -16.65 26.63 -10.87
N CYS A 355 -15.86 27.63 -11.24
CA CYS A 355 -16.35 28.91 -11.74
C CYS A 355 -16.59 28.81 -13.24
N LEU A 356 -17.83 29.09 -13.68
CA LEU A 356 -18.20 29.14 -15.09
C LEU A 356 -17.92 30.55 -15.68
N PRO A 357 -17.76 30.68 -17.02
CA PRO A 357 -17.49 31.96 -17.67
C PRO A 357 -18.56 33.04 -17.45
N ASN A 358 -19.77 32.63 -17.08
CA ASN A 358 -20.91 33.50 -16.76
C ASN A 358 -20.91 34.01 -15.30
N GLY A 359 -19.89 33.67 -14.50
CA GLY A 359 -19.78 34.03 -13.08
C GLY A 359 -20.53 33.11 -12.11
N SER A 360 -21.27 32.10 -12.58
CA SER A 360 -21.95 31.14 -11.69
C SER A 360 -21.01 30.03 -11.20
N ARG A 361 -21.33 29.43 -10.04
CA ARG A 361 -20.56 28.35 -9.42
C ARG A 361 -21.25 27.01 -9.61
N GLU A 362 -20.53 26.02 -10.11
CA GLU A 362 -20.99 24.63 -10.23
C GLU A 362 -20.14 23.72 -9.33
N ILE A 363 -20.77 22.89 -8.51
CA ILE A 363 -20.06 21.94 -7.66
C ILE A 363 -19.74 20.69 -8.49
N VAL A 364 -18.46 20.50 -8.83
CA VAL A 364 -17.99 19.41 -9.70
C VAL A 364 -17.04 18.48 -8.93
N ARG A 365 -17.05 17.19 -9.25
CA ARG A 365 -16.09 16.24 -8.67
C ARG A 365 -14.67 16.53 -9.13
N VAL A 366 -13.71 16.35 -8.24
CA VAL A 366 -12.28 16.51 -8.56
C VAL A 366 -11.86 15.66 -9.77
N ASP A 367 -12.36 14.43 -9.87
CA ASP A 367 -12.06 13.51 -10.99
C ASP A 367 -12.57 14.00 -12.37
N ARG A 368 -13.51 14.94 -12.38
CA ARG A 368 -14.08 15.52 -13.61
C ARG A 368 -13.45 16.85 -14.00
N LEU A 369 -12.51 17.37 -13.20
CA LEU A 369 -11.78 18.59 -13.53
C LEU A 369 -10.96 18.37 -14.80
N LYS A 370 -10.97 19.39 -15.66
CA LYS A 370 -10.16 19.41 -16.88
C LYS A 370 -9.18 20.56 -16.83
N GLN A 371 -8.10 20.42 -17.59
CA GLN A 371 -7.17 21.51 -17.84
C GLN A 371 -7.92 22.72 -18.41
N GLY A 372 -7.64 23.91 -17.88
CA GLY A 372 -8.29 25.17 -18.20
C GLY A 372 -9.48 25.52 -17.31
N ASP A 373 -10.00 24.60 -16.50
CA ASP A 373 -11.08 24.88 -15.57
C ASP A 373 -10.63 25.88 -14.49
N VAL A 374 -11.50 26.81 -14.11
CA VAL A 374 -11.27 27.72 -12.98
C VAL A 374 -12.02 27.19 -11.77
N ILE A 375 -11.34 27.01 -10.66
CA ILE A 375 -11.92 26.53 -9.41
C ILE A 375 -11.68 27.53 -8.27
N GLU A 376 -12.63 27.62 -7.36
CA GLU A 376 -12.55 28.41 -6.13
C GLU A 376 -12.35 27.45 -4.95
N ILE A 377 -11.35 27.73 -4.13
CA ILE A 377 -10.97 26.95 -2.94
C ILE A 377 -11.06 27.88 -1.74
N GLN A 378 -11.71 27.42 -0.67
CA GLN A 378 -11.90 28.22 0.55
C GLN A 378 -11.31 27.50 1.75
N ALA A 379 -10.47 28.20 2.52
CA ALA A 379 -9.83 27.62 3.69
C ALA A 379 -10.87 27.19 4.75
N PRO A 380 -10.63 26.09 5.49
CA PRO A 380 -9.50 25.15 5.35
C PRO A 380 -9.82 24.02 4.35
N GLU A 381 -9.09 23.94 3.23
CA GLU A 381 -9.34 22.93 2.18
C GLU A 381 -8.04 22.53 1.46
N SER A 382 -7.97 21.28 0.99
CA SER A 382 -6.83 20.77 0.21
C SER A 382 -6.95 21.12 -1.27
N ILE A 383 -5.81 21.40 -1.91
CA ILE A 383 -5.71 21.70 -3.33
C ILE A 383 -5.98 20.41 -4.14
N PRO A 384 -7.02 20.38 -4.99
CA PRO A 384 -7.46 19.15 -5.64
C PRO A 384 -6.75 18.82 -6.96
N ALA A 385 -6.09 19.80 -7.57
CA ALA A 385 -5.46 19.68 -8.90
C ALA A 385 -4.25 20.61 -8.99
N ASP A 386 -3.35 20.36 -9.94
CA ASP A 386 -2.25 21.29 -10.21
C ASP A 386 -2.79 22.48 -11.01
N GLY A 387 -2.24 23.67 -10.78
CA GLY A 387 -2.69 24.87 -11.46
C GLY A 387 -1.90 26.13 -11.17
N GLU A 388 -2.45 27.25 -11.62
CA GLU A 388 -1.92 28.58 -11.41
C GLU A 388 -2.88 29.39 -10.53
N TRP A 389 -2.33 30.06 -9.51
CA TRP A 389 -3.07 31.02 -8.70
C TRP A 389 -3.36 32.25 -9.56
N ILE A 390 -4.64 32.53 -9.80
CA ILE A 390 -5.08 33.64 -10.67
C ILE A 390 -5.70 34.81 -9.91
N ASP A 391 -6.32 34.56 -8.75
CA ASP A 391 -6.95 35.60 -7.93
C ASP A 391 -7.11 35.16 -6.46
N GLY A 392 -7.17 36.11 -5.54
CA GLY A 392 -7.44 35.88 -4.13
C GLY A 392 -6.21 36.02 -3.23
N GLU A 393 -6.42 35.85 -1.93
CA GLU A 393 -5.40 35.96 -0.90
C GLU A 393 -5.46 34.77 0.06
N GLY A 394 -4.30 34.30 0.50
CA GLY A 394 -4.22 33.18 1.43
C GLY A 394 -2.81 32.70 1.72
N GLU A 395 -2.75 31.70 2.60
CA GLU A 395 -1.54 30.93 2.89
C GLU A 395 -1.73 29.50 2.39
N VAL A 396 -0.91 29.10 1.41
CA VAL A 396 -0.90 27.76 0.85
C VAL A 396 0.35 27.01 1.32
N ILE A 397 0.17 25.85 1.92
CA ILE A 397 1.24 24.92 2.27
C ILE A 397 1.23 23.79 1.24
N HIS A 398 2.26 23.70 0.40
CA HIS A 398 2.38 22.62 -0.59
C HIS A 398 2.69 21.27 0.08
N ALA A 399 2.40 20.17 -0.63
CA ALA A 399 2.60 18.81 -0.14
C ALA A 399 4.05 18.49 0.30
N PHE A 400 5.02 19.25 -0.19
CA PHE A 400 6.45 19.10 0.12
C PHE A 400 7.01 20.23 1.01
N GLY A 401 6.15 20.86 1.82
CA GLY A 401 6.56 21.77 2.90
C GLY A 401 6.80 23.23 2.52
N GLU A 402 6.66 23.61 1.25
CA GLU A 402 6.76 25.01 0.84
C GLU A 402 5.49 25.78 1.23
N SER A 403 5.64 26.83 2.04
CA SER A 403 4.54 27.78 2.31
C SER A 403 4.64 28.98 1.38
N VAL A 404 3.56 29.25 0.66
CA VAL A 404 3.38 30.42 -0.19
C VAL A 404 2.29 31.28 0.44
N VAL A 405 2.68 32.41 1.00
CA VAL A 405 1.76 33.46 1.46
C VAL A 405 1.70 34.52 0.38
N GLY A 406 0.50 34.80 -0.12
CA GLY A 406 0.36 35.70 -1.26
C GLY A 406 -1.02 36.32 -1.37
N LYS A 407 -1.05 37.46 -2.06
CA LYS A 407 -2.25 38.08 -2.60
C LYS A 407 -2.02 38.26 -4.08
N VAL A 408 -2.78 37.55 -4.90
CA VAL A 408 -2.70 37.62 -6.35
C VAL A 408 -3.95 38.32 -6.86
N THR A 409 -3.77 39.31 -7.72
CA THR A 409 -4.86 39.95 -8.46
C THR A 409 -4.74 39.56 -9.93
N GLU A 410 -5.86 39.48 -10.65
CA GLU A 410 -5.86 39.16 -12.08
C GLU A 410 -4.89 40.08 -12.86
N GLY A 411 -3.80 39.52 -13.40
CA GLY A 411 -2.76 40.24 -14.15
C GLY A 411 -1.37 40.28 -13.51
N ASP A 412 -1.24 39.88 -12.25
CA ASP A 412 0.05 39.78 -11.54
C ASP A 412 0.76 38.43 -11.76
N VAL A 413 1.99 38.30 -11.25
CA VAL A 413 2.80 37.08 -11.30
C VAL A 413 2.01 35.91 -10.71
N THR A 414 1.76 34.88 -11.53
CA THR A 414 1.04 33.68 -11.11
C THR A 414 1.95 32.73 -10.34
N PHE A 415 1.49 32.28 -9.17
CA PHE A 415 2.16 31.20 -8.42
C PHE A 415 1.64 29.84 -8.88
N ARG A 416 2.54 28.86 -9.01
CA ARG A 416 2.15 27.47 -9.27
C ARG A 416 1.64 26.82 -7.98
N LEU A 417 0.49 26.17 -8.09
CA LEU A 417 -0.15 25.41 -7.03
C LEU A 417 -0.13 23.93 -7.40
N TYR A 418 0.16 23.07 -6.43
CA TYR A 418 0.26 21.64 -6.64
C TYR A 418 -0.81 20.89 -5.84
N ALA A 419 -1.38 19.84 -6.44
CA ALA A 419 -2.34 18.97 -5.81
C ALA A 419 -1.75 18.33 -4.53
N GLY A 420 -2.60 18.17 -3.51
CA GLY A 420 -2.20 17.67 -2.19
C GLY A 420 -1.65 18.73 -1.24
N GLY A 421 -1.43 19.96 -1.73
CA GLY A 421 -1.24 21.12 -0.86
C GLY A 421 -2.50 21.44 -0.04
N TRP A 422 -2.36 22.33 0.93
CA TRP A 422 -3.40 22.77 1.84
C TRP A 422 -3.49 24.29 1.88
N LEU A 423 -4.69 24.81 1.67
CA LEU A 423 -4.99 26.21 1.91
C LEU A 423 -5.33 26.38 3.39
N ARG A 424 -4.42 26.99 4.15
CA ARG A 424 -4.56 27.18 5.60
C ARG A 424 -5.51 28.31 5.92
N GLU A 425 -5.35 29.44 5.23
CA GLU A 425 -6.15 30.65 5.43
C GLU A 425 -6.48 31.31 4.09
N GLY A 426 -7.63 31.98 4.02
CA GLY A 426 -8.04 32.79 2.87
C GLY A 426 -8.92 32.07 1.84
N ARG A 427 -9.00 32.67 0.64
CA ARG A 427 -9.76 32.17 -0.50
C ARG A 427 -8.98 32.44 -1.78
N ILE A 428 -8.83 31.42 -2.60
CA ILE A 428 -8.10 31.50 -3.86
C ILE A 428 -8.96 31.02 -5.02
N ARG A 429 -8.78 31.64 -6.18
CA ARG A 429 -9.19 31.10 -7.48
C ARG A 429 -7.94 30.60 -8.20
N MET A 430 -8.01 29.37 -8.71
CA MET A 430 -6.93 28.78 -9.50
C MET A 430 -7.42 28.27 -10.84
N ARG A 431 -6.55 28.38 -11.85
CA ARG A 431 -6.75 27.76 -13.16
C ARG A 431 -6.04 26.41 -13.20
N VAL A 432 -6.80 25.34 -13.43
CA VAL A 432 -6.29 23.97 -13.49
C VAL A 432 -5.35 23.79 -14.68
N THR A 433 -4.13 23.35 -14.44
CA THR A 433 -3.15 22.98 -15.48
C THR A 433 -3.12 21.45 -15.67
N ALA A 434 -3.25 20.68 -14.60
CA ALA A 434 -3.34 19.21 -14.65
C ALA A 434 -4.25 18.64 -13.55
N ALA A 435 -5.02 17.60 -13.89
CA ALA A 435 -5.96 16.94 -12.98
C ALA A 435 -5.88 15.41 -13.05
N GLY A 436 -6.33 14.74 -12.00
CA GLY A 436 -6.34 13.27 -11.90
C GLY A 436 -4.94 12.65 -11.99
N GLU A 437 -4.77 11.65 -12.87
CA GLU A 437 -3.50 10.94 -13.08
C GLU A 437 -2.36 11.82 -13.62
N LYS A 438 -2.69 13.01 -14.13
CA LYS A 438 -1.70 13.96 -14.65
C LYS A 438 -1.16 14.92 -13.59
N THR A 439 -1.59 14.82 -12.34
CA THR A 439 -1.05 15.67 -11.27
C THR A 439 0.36 15.25 -10.87
N ARG A 440 1.20 16.21 -10.48
CA ARG A 440 2.59 16.01 -10.03
C ARG A 440 2.65 15.01 -8.89
N VAL A 441 1.81 15.17 -7.87
CA VAL A 441 1.72 14.27 -6.71
C VAL A 441 1.38 12.83 -7.11
N ARG A 442 0.49 12.63 -8.09
CA ARG A 442 0.10 11.29 -8.56
C ARG A 442 1.21 10.62 -9.37
N ARG A 443 1.97 11.40 -10.15
CA ARG A 443 3.17 10.90 -10.85
C ARG A 443 4.30 10.54 -9.89
N VAL A 444 4.57 11.38 -8.89
CA VAL A 444 5.53 11.05 -7.81
C VAL A 444 5.12 9.75 -7.10
N ARG A 445 3.83 9.59 -6.79
CA ARG A 445 3.28 8.36 -6.22
C ARG A 445 3.54 7.14 -7.13
N GLN A 446 3.27 7.24 -8.44
CA GLN A 446 3.55 6.17 -9.39
C GLN A 446 5.04 5.84 -9.48
N GLU A 447 5.92 6.84 -9.40
CA GLU A 447 7.37 6.64 -9.42
C GLU A 447 7.86 5.89 -8.20
N ILE A 448 7.39 6.26 -7.00
CA ILE A 448 7.66 5.53 -5.76
C ILE A 448 7.24 4.06 -5.87
N LEU A 449 6.09 3.79 -6.48
CA LEU A 449 5.62 2.42 -6.70
C LEU A 449 6.54 1.63 -7.66
N ARG A 450 7.11 2.29 -8.67
CA ARG A 450 8.08 1.69 -9.60
C ARG A 450 9.43 1.44 -8.94
N SER A 451 9.98 2.44 -8.25
CA SER A 451 11.32 2.41 -7.64
C SER A 451 11.41 1.49 -6.41
N SER A 452 10.32 1.36 -5.65
CA SER A 452 10.25 0.47 -4.48
C SER A 452 10.35 -1.03 -4.80
N GLY A 453 10.29 -1.43 -6.08
CA GLY A 453 10.35 -2.83 -6.51
C GLY A 453 9.08 -3.64 -6.22
N VAL A 454 8.05 -3.00 -5.67
CA VAL A 454 6.79 -3.64 -5.21
C VAL A 454 5.92 -4.11 -6.38
N LEU A 455 5.98 -3.43 -7.53
CA LEU A 455 5.18 -3.78 -8.70
C LEU A 455 5.57 -5.12 -9.36
N LYS A 456 6.72 -5.73 -9.01
CA LYS A 456 7.20 -6.95 -9.70
C LYS A 456 6.49 -8.24 -9.28
N GLY A 457 5.53 -8.21 -8.34
CA GLY A 457 4.46 -9.21 -8.17
C GLY A 457 4.86 -10.70 -8.10
N SER A 458 6.14 -11.03 -7.89
CA SER A 458 6.66 -12.37 -8.05
C SER A 458 7.58 -12.72 -6.89
N VAL A 459 7.59 -14.02 -6.59
CA VAL A 459 8.15 -14.78 -5.46
C VAL A 459 9.65 -14.53 -5.17
N ALA A 460 10.28 -13.53 -5.76
CA ALA A 460 11.62 -13.08 -5.39
C ALA A 460 11.54 -12.32 -4.06
N VAL A 461 11.65 -13.08 -2.96
CA VAL A 461 12.23 -12.60 -1.71
C VAL A 461 13.35 -11.64 -2.07
N ASN A 462 13.20 -10.34 -1.78
CA ASN A 462 14.25 -9.31 -1.80
C ASN A 462 15.42 -9.60 -2.73
N GLU A 463 15.40 -9.08 -3.96
CA GLU A 463 16.52 -9.16 -4.91
C GLU A 463 17.89 -8.93 -4.22
N HIS A 464 17.92 -8.03 -3.24
CA HIS A 464 19.08 -7.72 -2.41
C HIS A 464 19.46 -8.81 -1.39
N GLY A 465 18.48 -9.36 -0.65
CA GLY A 465 18.71 -10.47 0.25
C GLY A 465 19.14 -11.73 -0.51
N GLN A 466 18.52 -11.99 -1.67
CA GLN A 466 18.94 -13.05 -2.59
C GLN A 466 20.34 -12.82 -3.14
N ALA A 467 20.65 -11.64 -3.67
CA ALA A 467 21.98 -11.32 -4.19
C ALA A 467 23.06 -11.42 -3.10
N PHE A 468 22.75 -11.05 -1.86
CA PHE A 468 23.66 -11.28 -0.73
C PHE A 468 23.83 -12.77 -0.44
N ALA A 469 22.73 -13.52 -0.35
CA ALA A 469 22.77 -14.94 -0.05
C ALA A 469 23.45 -15.76 -1.17
N GLU A 470 23.30 -15.40 -2.43
CA GLU A 470 24.02 -16.01 -3.57
C GLU A 470 25.54 -15.93 -3.41
N LYS A 471 26.06 -14.79 -2.91
CA LYS A 471 27.50 -14.64 -2.62
C LYS A 471 27.99 -15.60 -1.54
N THR A 472 27.11 -16.01 -0.62
CA THR A 472 27.43 -16.94 0.47
C THR A 472 27.39 -18.42 0.05
N VAL A 473 26.77 -18.76 -1.09
CA VAL A 473 26.56 -20.16 -1.51
C VAL A 473 27.88 -20.93 -1.61
N LYS A 474 28.88 -20.41 -2.32
CA LYS A 474 30.16 -21.10 -2.51
C LYS A 474 30.91 -21.31 -1.18
N PRO A 475 31.09 -20.29 -0.32
CA PRO A 475 31.63 -20.49 1.03
C PRO A 475 30.86 -21.54 1.85
N THR A 476 29.52 -21.49 1.85
CA THR A 476 28.68 -22.43 2.59
C THR A 476 28.84 -23.87 2.09
N LEU A 477 28.93 -24.08 0.78
CA LEU A 477 29.20 -25.39 0.19
C LEU A 477 30.57 -25.93 0.58
N ALA A 478 31.61 -25.08 0.57
CA ALA A 478 32.95 -25.48 0.98
C ALA A 478 32.99 -25.89 2.46
N LEU A 479 32.34 -25.12 3.33
CA LEU A 479 32.23 -25.44 4.76
C LEU A 479 31.40 -26.69 5.00
N ALA A 480 30.30 -26.90 4.27
CA ALA A 480 29.52 -28.13 4.39
C ALA A 480 30.31 -29.37 3.94
N GLY A 481 31.10 -29.25 2.86
CA GLY A 481 32.01 -30.30 2.40
C GLY A 481 33.08 -30.63 3.44
N LEU A 482 33.67 -29.60 4.08
CA LEU A 482 34.59 -29.79 5.19
C LEU A 482 33.91 -30.46 6.38
N GLY A 483 32.73 -29.98 6.78
CA GLY A 483 31.94 -30.55 7.88
C GLY A 483 31.62 -32.03 7.66
N LEU A 484 31.33 -32.42 6.42
CA LEU A 484 31.09 -33.82 6.06
C LEU A 484 32.35 -34.69 6.25
N ALA A 485 33.53 -34.13 5.95
CA ALA A 485 34.80 -34.83 6.10
C ALA A 485 35.29 -34.90 7.56
N THR A 486 34.95 -33.92 8.39
CA THR A 486 35.52 -33.78 9.74
C THR A 486 34.58 -34.16 10.89
N VAL A 487 33.29 -33.80 10.81
CA VAL A 487 32.36 -33.91 11.94
C VAL A 487 31.19 -34.87 11.65
N GLY A 488 30.78 -34.98 10.39
CA GLY A 488 29.77 -35.96 9.96
C GLY A 488 28.63 -35.34 9.18
N LEU A 489 27.68 -36.20 8.76
CA LEU A 489 26.57 -35.79 7.90
C LEU A 489 25.59 -34.83 8.59
N SER A 490 25.30 -35.04 9.87
CA SER A 490 24.31 -34.25 10.62
C SER A 490 24.74 -32.78 10.70
N GLU A 491 26.00 -32.55 11.05
CA GLU A 491 26.64 -31.25 11.22
C GLU A 491 26.89 -30.59 9.86
N ALA A 492 27.29 -31.36 8.86
CA ALA A 492 27.40 -30.87 7.48
C ALA A 492 26.06 -30.30 6.95
N VAL A 493 24.96 -31.00 7.22
CA VAL A 493 23.62 -30.51 6.86
C VAL A 493 23.22 -29.30 7.71
N ALA A 494 23.65 -29.24 8.97
CA ALA A 494 23.43 -28.06 9.82
C ALA A 494 24.12 -26.81 9.27
N VAL A 495 25.34 -26.94 8.71
CA VAL A 495 26.10 -25.84 8.08
C VAL A 495 25.40 -25.28 6.83
N LEU A 496 24.57 -26.07 6.14
CA LEU A 496 23.83 -25.64 4.95
C LEU A 496 22.57 -24.82 5.25
N ARG A 497 22.02 -24.93 6.47
CA ARG A 497 20.71 -24.37 6.85
C ARG A 497 20.65 -22.88 7.19
N PRO A 498 21.74 -22.19 7.59
CA PRO A 498 21.64 -20.78 7.93
C PRO A 498 21.09 -19.93 6.78
N ASP A 499 20.17 -19.04 7.09
CA ASP A 499 19.47 -18.20 6.11
C ASP A 499 20.10 -16.81 6.02
N TYR A 500 20.80 -16.56 4.92
CA TYR A 500 21.41 -15.26 4.63
C TYR A 500 20.51 -14.32 3.82
N ALA A 501 19.33 -14.79 3.39
CA ALA A 501 18.44 -14.02 2.53
C ALA A 501 17.36 -13.27 3.31
N MET A 502 16.63 -13.95 4.21
CA MET A 502 15.42 -13.37 4.80
C MET A 502 15.71 -12.28 5.82
N GLY A 503 16.63 -12.52 6.75
CA GLY A 503 16.98 -11.53 7.78
C GLY A 503 17.58 -10.26 7.17
N VAL A 504 18.55 -10.42 6.27
CA VAL A 504 19.19 -9.30 5.56
C VAL A 504 18.18 -8.57 4.67
N GLY A 505 17.42 -9.31 3.87
CA GLY A 505 16.43 -8.73 2.98
C GLY A 505 15.32 -7.99 3.74
N MET A 506 14.87 -8.51 4.89
CA MET A 506 13.89 -7.83 5.74
C MET A 506 14.43 -6.50 6.25
N GLY A 507 15.64 -6.50 6.81
CA GLY A 507 16.28 -5.30 7.33
C GLY A 507 16.48 -4.24 6.25
N GLU A 508 17.16 -4.60 5.16
CA GLU A 508 17.50 -3.66 4.10
C GLU A 508 16.30 -3.18 3.30
N GLY A 509 15.35 -4.08 2.98
CA GLY A 509 14.16 -3.74 2.22
C GLY A 509 13.31 -2.70 2.94
N LEU A 510 13.04 -2.92 4.24
CA LEU A 510 12.27 -2.00 5.06
C LEU A 510 13.00 -0.69 5.33
N GLN A 511 14.31 -0.75 5.58
CA GLN A 511 15.11 0.45 5.80
C GLN A 511 15.09 1.39 4.57
N ARG A 512 15.13 0.84 3.36
CA ARG A 512 15.05 1.64 2.13
C ARG A 512 13.71 2.34 1.94
N LEU A 513 12.60 1.67 2.28
CA LEU A 513 11.28 2.29 2.26
C LEU A 513 11.20 3.43 3.28
N ARG A 514 11.73 3.20 4.49
CA ARG A 514 11.80 4.20 5.54
C ARG A 514 12.66 5.39 5.14
N LEU A 515 13.83 5.15 4.55
CA LEU A 515 14.70 6.18 4.00
C LEU A 515 13.99 7.00 2.90
N GLY A 516 13.26 6.33 2.02
CA GLY A 516 12.42 6.98 1.01
C GLY A 516 11.32 7.84 1.62
N ALA A 517 10.69 7.38 2.71
CA ALA A 517 9.64 8.10 3.42
C ALA A 517 10.18 9.31 4.19
N GLU A 518 11.32 9.18 4.87
CA GLU A 518 11.98 10.27 5.59
C GLU A 518 12.50 11.34 4.61
N ALA A 519 13.13 10.92 3.51
CA ALA A 519 13.58 11.86 2.47
C ALA A 519 12.41 12.58 1.79
N LEU A 520 11.29 11.89 1.54
CA LEU A 520 10.10 12.50 0.94
C LEU A 520 9.48 13.56 1.84
N HIS A 521 9.47 13.33 3.16
CA HIS A 521 9.01 14.30 4.14
C HIS A 521 9.82 15.60 4.08
N ASP A 522 11.14 15.49 3.88
CA ASP A 522 12.05 16.64 3.71
C ASP A 522 12.10 17.19 2.28
N GLY A 523 11.19 16.75 1.39
CA GLY A 523 11.03 17.28 0.03
C GLY A 523 11.94 16.64 -1.01
N PHE A 524 12.48 15.44 -0.79
CA PHE A 524 13.31 14.71 -1.75
C PHE A 524 12.65 13.41 -2.22
N LEU A 525 12.64 13.18 -3.53
CA LEU A 525 12.26 11.91 -4.11
C LEU A 525 13.48 11.03 -4.36
N LEU A 526 13.49 9.84 -3.77
CA LEU A 526 14.50 8.82 -4.01
C LEU A 526 14.03 7.84 -5.08
N ARG A 527 14.57 7.95 -6.30
CA ARG A 527 14.36 6.96 -7.37
C ARG A 527 15.17 5.69 -7.14
N ALA A 528 16.32 5.81 -6.48
CA ALA A 528 17.13 4.69 -6.05
C ALA A 528 17.52 4.85 -4.58
N PRO A 529 16.64 4.47 -3.62
CA PRO A 529 16.92 4.64 -2.18
C PRO A 529 18.22 3.97 -1.72
N GLY A 530 18.63 2.87 -2.38
CA GLY A 530 19.90 2.21 -2.09
C GLY A 530 21.13 3.05 -2.44
N ALA A 531 21.05 3.88 -3.48
CA ALA A 531 22.16 4.72 -3.92
C ALA A 531 22.48 5.83 -2.90
N VAL A 532 21.48 6.27 -2.13
CA VAL A 532 21.63 7.24 -1.04
C VAL A 532 22.44 6.67 0.13
N LEU A 533 22.42 5.35 0.36
CA LEU A 533 23.28 4.73 1.37
C LEU A 533 24.78 4.78 0.99
N GLU A 534 25.07 5.02 -0.29
CA GLU A 534 26.44 5.07 -0.83
C GLU A 534 27.02 6.49 -0.89
N LEU A 535 26.33 7.51 -0.37
CA LEU A 535 26.73 8.92 -0.47
C LEU A 535 28.15 9.21 0.02
N GLU A 536 28.52 8.74 1.20
CA GLU A 536 29.87 8.97 1.74
C GLU A 536 30.93 8.07 1.07
N SER A 537 30.54 7.12 0.20
CA SER A 537 31.52 6.34 -0.56
C SER A 537 32.01 7.07 -1.80
N ILE A 538 31.43 8.24 -2.10
CA ILE A 538 31.84 9.09 -3.21
C ILE A 538 33.14 9.79 -2.81
N ASP A 539 34.16 9.64 -3.66
CA ASP A 539 35.48 10.22 -3.44
C ASP A 539 35.48 11.73 -3.72
N LEU A 540 34.73 12.13 -4.76
CA LEU A 540 34.67 13.49 -5.26
C LEU A 540 33.23 13.88 -5.65
N TRP A 541 32.75 14.98 -5.10
CA TRP A 541 31.51 15.62 -5.48
C TRP A 541 31.75 16.78 -6.43
N ILE A 542 31.04 16.81 -7.55
CA ILE A 542 31.01 17.94 -8.47
C ILE A 542 29.69 18.69 -8.26
N VAL A 543 29.76 19.98 -7.98
CA VAL A 543 28.59 20.81 -7.64
C VAL A 543 28.47 21.95 -8.64
N GLU A 544 27.29 22.08 -9.26
CA GLU A 544 26.99 23.20 -10.14
C GLU A 544 26.88 24.54 -9.36
N PRO A 545 27.13 25.68 -10.02
CA PRO A 545 27.16 26.98 -9.35
C PRO A 545 25.81 27.30 -8.69
N GLY A 546 25.84 27.62 -7.39
CA GLY A 546 24.64 28.02 -6.64
C GLY A 546 23.68 26.88 -6.30
N SER A 547 24.07 25.63 -6.54
CA SER A 547 23.26 24.45 -6.22
C SER A 547 23.20 24.10 -4.73
N LEU A 548 24.20 24.50 -3.95
CA LEU A 548 24.32 24.23 -2.52
C LEU A 548 24.71 25.49 -1.74
N ASP A 549 24.26 25.57 -0.49
CA ASP A 549 24.69 26.60 0.44
C ASP A 549 26.10 26.32 1.00
N ARG A 550 26.72 27.36 1.58
CA ARG A 550 28.08 27.24 2.14
C ARG A 550 28.14 26.25 3.31
N SER A 551 27.05 26.11 4.08
CA SER A 551 27.07 25.21 5.24
C SER A 551 27.03 23.75 4.82
N THR A 552 26.26 23.39 3.78
CA THR A 552 26.24 22.05 3.21
C THR A 552 27.56 21.72 2.53
N LEU A 553 28.15 22.64 1.75
CA LEU A 553 29.48 22.45 1.17
C LEU A 553 30.54 22.18 2.24
N ALA A 554 30.54 22.96 3.33
CA ALA A 554 31.47 22.76 4.45
C ALA A 554 31.25 21.40 5.15
N ARG A 555 30.00 20.94 5.30
CA ARG A 555 29.69 19.60 5.85
C ARG A 555 30.22 18.51 4.92
N MET A 556 29.96 18.61 3.61
CA MET A 556 30.41 17.65 2.61
C MET A 556 31.92 17.51 2.57
N SER A 557 32.65 18.64 2.68
CA SER A 557 34.11 18.66 2.69
C SER A 557 34.77 17.89 3.84
N ARG A 558 34.01 17.55 4.91
CA ARG A 558 34.52 16.75 6.04
C ARG A 558 34.66 15.28 5.69
N PHE A 559 33.93 14.78 4.70
CA PHE A 559 33.89 13.36 4.36
C PHE A 559 34.25 13.07 2.89
N ALA A 560 34.21 14.06 2.00
CA ALA A 560 34.60 13.91 0.60
C ALA A 560 35.20 15.20 0.04
N ALA A 561 35.98 15.11 -1.04
CA ALA A 561 36.40 16.30 -1.78
C ALA A 561 35.20 16.90 -2.52
N VAL A 562 35.08 18.23 -2.55
CA VAL A 562 33.97 18.94 -3.21
C VAL A 562 34.53 19.93 -4.22
N ALA A 563 34.22 19.73 -5.49
CA ALA A 563 34.57 20.58 -6.61
C ALA A 563 33.35 21.42 -7.04
N GLU A 564 33.35 22.71 -6.69
CA GLU A 564 32.29 23.63 -7.09
C GLU A 564 32.69 24.35 -8.40
N ILE A 565 31.85 24.24 -9.43
CA ILE A 565 32.05 24.94 -10.70
C ILE A 565 31.71 26.42 -10.48
N ARG A 566 32.68 27.33 -10.67
CA ARG A 566 32.51 28.79 -10.49
C ARG A 566 32.42 29.55 -11.80
N GLY A 567 32.95 29.00 -12.88
CA GLY A 567 32.95 29.63 -14.19
C GLY A 567 33.41 28.66 -15.28
N LEU A 568 33.55 29.16 -16.51
CA LEU A 568 33.82 28.34 -17.70
C LEU A 568 35.14 27.54 -17.64
N SER A 569 36.11 27.93 -16.83
CA SER A 569 37.40 27.21 -16.72
C SER A 569 37.96 27.27 -15.29
N TRP A 570 37.06 27.41 -14.31
CA TRP A 570 37.40 27.62 -12.91
C TRP A 570 36.52 26.75 -12.03
N ILE A 571 37.17 25.89 -11.24
CA ILE A 571 36.57 25.06 -10.19
C ILE A 571 37.23 25.40 -8.86
N ASP A 572 36.43 25.59 -7.81
CA ASP A 572 36.93 25.65 -6.43
C ASP A 572 36.89 24.25 -5.84
N LEU A 573 38.07 23.68 -5.56
CA LEU A 573 38.19 22.40 -4.86
C LEU A 573 38.30 22.65 -3.36
N THR A 574 37.33 22.15 -2.61
CA THR A 574 37.34 22.14 -1.14
C THR A 574 37.63 20.73 -0.66
N THR A 575 38.72 20.56 0.10
CA THR A 575 39.04 19.31 0.82
C THR A 575 39.10 19.58 2.33
N ALA A 576 39.29 18.54 3.13
CA ALA A 576 39.47 18.68 4.58
C ALA A 576 40.68 19.58 4.95
N ASP A 577 41.68 19.67 4.07
CA ASP A 577 42.92 20.43 4.28
C ASP A 577 42.81 21.91 3.88
N GLY A 578 41.71 22.30 3.21
CA GLY A 578 41.46 23.68 2.81
C GLY A 578 40.83 23.82 1.41
N GLN A 579 40.72 25.07 0.96
CA GLN A 579 40.18 25.41 -0.37
C GLN A 579 41.29 25.77 -1.33
N THR A 580 41.28 25.17 -2.51
CA THR A 580 42.21 25.45 -3.61
C THR A 580 41.43 25.78 -4.88
N ALA A 581 41.67 26.96 -5.45
CA ALA A 581 41.10 27.32 -6.74
C ALA A 581 41.90 26.68 -7.87
N LEU A 582 41.26 25.79 -8.62
CA LEU A 582 41.85 25.14 -9.78
C LEU A 582 41.45 25.91 -11.05
N ARG A 583 42.44 26.28 -11.86
CA ARG A 583 42.29 27.06 -13.09
C ARG A 583 43.01 26.39 -14.25
N GLY A 584 42.53 26.62 -15.48
CA GLY A 584 43.19 26.13 -16.70
C GLY A 584 42.60 24.85 -17.29
N PHE A 585 41.38 24.47 -16.90
CA PHE A 585 40.64 23.39 -17.55
C PHE A 585 40.15 23.79 -18.95
N ALA A 586 39.87 22.80 -19.79
CA ALA A 586 39.06 22.99 -20.99
C ALA A 586 37.72 23.63 -20.61
N ALA A 587 37.13 24.41 -21.52
CA ALA A 587 35.88 25.10 -21.26
C ALA A 587 34.79 24.11 -20.80
N LEU A 588 34.14 24.43 -19.69
CA LEU A 588 32.99 23.72 -19.11
C LEU A 588 31.69 24.27 -19.70
N ASP A 589 31.69 24.50 -21.02
CA ASP A 589 30.54 25.01 -21.76
C ASP A 589 29.55 23.88 -22.05
N GLY A 590 28.34 24.04 -21.52
CA GLY A 590 27.27 23.06 -21.70
C GLY A 590 27.55 21.68 -21.09
N ASP A 591 26.75 20.70 -21.52
CA ASP A 591 26.74 19.34 -20.98
C ASP A 591 27.96 18.52 -21.42
N GLU A 592 28.41 18.67 -22.67
CA GLU A 592 29.57 17.90 -23.18
C GLU A 592 30.89 18.27 -22.50
N GLY A 593 31.10 19.55 -22.17
CA GLY A 593 32.31 19.98 -21.46
C GLY A 593 32.41 19.33 -20.08
N ARG A 594 31.29 19.22 -19.38
CA ARG A 594 31.18 18.58 -18.05
C ARG A 594 31.36 17.06 -18.12
N GLU A 595 30.77 16.41 -19.12
CA GLU A 595 30.96 14.99 -19.38
C GLU A 595 32.44 14.64 -19.62
N ARG A 596 33.14 15.44 -20.44
CA ARG A 596 34.59 15.27 -20.69
C ARG A 596 35.42 15.44 -19.42
N LEU A 597 35.04 16.36 -18.53
CA LEU A 597 35.69 16.52 -17.23
C LEU A 597 35.54 15.25 -16.39
N ILE A 598 34.33 14.70 -16.29
CA ILE A 598 34.06 13.47 -15.54
C ILE A 598 34.90 12.31 -16.09
N GLN A 599 34.94 12.15 -17.42
CA GLN A 599 35.75 11.10 -18.04
C GLN A 599 37.24 11.29 -17.74
N SER A 600 37.75 12.52 -17.83
CA SER A 600 39.15 12.83 -17.51
C SER A 600 39.50 12.53 -16.06
N LEU A 601 38.58 12.76 -15.11
CA LEU A 601 38.77 12.42 -13.69
C LEU A 601 38.80 10.91 -13.46
N ARG A 602 37.94 10.16 -14.17
CA ARG A 602 37.96 8.68 -14.14
C ARG A 602 39.28 8.13 -14.71
N ASP A 603 39.76 8.70 -15.81
CA ASP A 603 41.03 8.31 -16.44
C ASP A 603 42.24 8.57 -15.51
N GLN A 604 42.13 9.59 -14.65
CA GLN A 604 43.12 9.90 -13.60
C GLN A 604 42.98 9.04 -12.33
N GLY A 605 42.00 8.14 -12.28
CA GLY A 605 41.84 7.14 -11.22
C GLY A 605 40.81 7.47 -10.15
N THR A 606 40.00 8.52 -10.31
CA THR A 606 38.85 8.76 -9.41
C THR A 606 37.80 7.67 -9.61
N LYS A 607 37.50 6.90 -8.56
CA LYS A 607 36.68 5.68 -8.68
C LYS A 607 35.19 5.97 -8.57
N LYS A 608 34.78 6.80 -7.61
CA LYS A 608 33.38 7.17 -7.39
C LYS A 608 33.19 8.69 -7.45
N ILE A 609 32.39 9.14 -8.40
CA ILE A 609 32.09 10.56 -8.64
C ILE A 609 30.59 10.79 -8.42
N GLY A 610 30.28 11.76 -7.56
CA GLY A 610 28.92 12.27 -7.35
C GLY A 610 28.75 13.63 -8.02
N TRP A 611 27.54 13.94 -8.47
CA TRP A 611 27.22 15.25 -9.04
C TRP A 611 25.89 15.80 -8.56
N ILE A 612 25.85 17.10 -8.32
CA ILE A 612 24.67 17.85 -7.88
C ILE A 612 24.47 19.03 -8.84
N GLY A 613 23.32 19.05 -9.52
CA GLY A 613 23.00 20.09 -10.49
C GLY A 613 21.66 19.88 -11.18
N ASP A 614 21.38 20.68 -12.20
CA ASP A 614 20.15 20.55 -12.98
C ASP A 614 20.27 19.42 -14.00
N ALA A 615 19.67 18.26 -13.68
CA ALA A 615 19.71 17.08 -14.52
C ALA A 615 18.93 17.22 -15.84
N GLU A 616 18.02 18.20 -15.95
CA GLU A 616 17.37 18.55 -17.21
C GLU A 616 18.33 19.31 -18.13
N ALA A 617 19.07 20.27 -17.58
CA ALA A 617 20.03 21.06 -18.34
C ALA A 617 21.27 20.25 -18.77
N TYR A 618 21.69 19.28 -17.95
CA TYR A 618 22.91 18.51 -18.14
C TYR A 618 22.68 16.97 -18.07
N PRO A 619 21.88 16.40 -18.98
CA PRO A 619 21.49 14.99 -18.92
C PRO A 619 22.66 14.01 -19.13
N ARG A 620 23.63 14.32 -20.00
CA ARG A 620 24.81 13.45 -20.23
C ARG A 620 25.72 13.44 -19.01
N THR A 621 25.93 14.60 -18.40
CA THR A 621 26.66 14.75 -17.14
C THR A 621 26.02 13.91 -16.04
N ALA A 622 24.70 14.00 -15.87
CA ALA A 622 23.96 13.20 -14.89
C ALA A 622 24.08 11.68 -15.14
N SER A 623 24.25 11.24 -16.38
CA SER A 623 24.45 9.83 -16.74
C SER A 623 25.90 9.33 -16.65
N ALA A 624 26.89 10.23 -16.70
CA ALA A 624 28.30 9.85 -16.67
C ALA A 624 28.85 9.59 -15.24
N VAL A 625 28.17 10.10 -14.23
CA VAL A 625 28.54 9.95 -12.81
C VAL A 625 27.97 8.68 -12.17
N ASP A 626 28.54 8.29 -11.03
CA ASP A 626 28.05 7.13 -10.25
C ASP A 626 26.79 7.47 -9.45
N LEU A 627 26.62 8.75 -9.09
CA LEU A 627 25.44 9.25 -8.42
C LEU A 627 25.11 10.69 -8.82
N ALA A 628 23.94 10.89 -9.43
CA ALA A 628 23.42 12.20 -9.76
C ALA A 628 22.27 12.63 -8.83
N MET A 629 22.33 13.88 -8.36
CA MET A 629 21.26 14.54 -7.62
C MET A 629 20.76 15.76 -8.39
N SER A 630 19.47 15.78 -8.69
CA SER A 630 18.85 16.88 -9.41
C SER A 630 18.42 17.99 -8.46
N THR A 631 18.89 19.22 -8.72
CA THR A 631 18.39 20.44 -8.05
C THR A 631 17.06 20.92 -8.65
N ASN A 632 16.75 20.50 -9.88
CA ASN A 632 15.52 20.85 -10.56
C ASN A 632 14.31 20.23 -9.86
N THR A 633 13.29 21.05 -9.67
CA THR A 633 12.07 20.75 -8.93
C THR A 633 10.99 20.17 -9.83
N ASP A 634 11.12 20.35 -11.15
CA ASP A 634 10.22 19.74 -12.10
C ASP A 634 10.57 18.26 -12.29
N PHE A 635 9.80 17.43 -11.59
CA PHE A 635 9.92 15.98 -11.64
C PHE A 635 9.75 15.43 -13.07
N GLU A 636 8.97 16.10 -13.93
CA GLU A 636 8.68 15.60 -15.28
C GLU A 636 9.88 15.71 -16.21
N SER A 637 10.70 16.73 -16.02
CA SER A 637 11.88 16.97 -16.84
C SER A 637 13.16 16.40 -16.25
N ALA A 638 13.15 16.02 -14.96
CA ALA A 638 14.29 15.40 -14.30
C ALA A 638 14.71 14.07 -14.95
N HIS A 639 15.91 14.07 -15.55
CA HIS A 639 16.47 12.93 -16.27
C HIS A 639 16.45 11.62 -15.46
N PRO A 640 16.11 10.45 -16.05
CA PRO A 640 16.02 9.17 -15.34
C PRO A 640 17.26 8.76 -14.54
N ALA A 641 18.44 9.27 -14.91
CA ALA A 641 19.70 8.98 -14.24
C ALA A 641 19.83 9.64 -12.85
N ALA A 642 19.04 10.67 -12.55
CA ALA A 642 19.06 11.31 -11.23
C ALA A 642 18.47 10.37 -10.17
N ALA A 643 19.31 9.89 -9.25
CA ALA A 643 18.92 8.99 -8.17
C ALA A 643 18.11 9.72 -7.09
N VAL A 644 18.39 11.01 -6.91
CA VAL A 644 17.70 11.93 -5.99
C VAL A 644 17.15 13.09 -6.80
N VAL A 645 15.88 13.44 -6.58
CA VAL A 645 15.22 14.58 -7.19
C VAL A 645 14.69 15.49 -6.10
N ASN A 646 15.08 16.76 -6.12
CA ASN A 646 14.48 17.78 -5.28
C ASN A 646 13.01 18.00 -5.68
N LEU A 647 12.09 17.98 -4.73
CA LEU A 647 10.68 18.32 -4.96
C LEU A 647 10.30 19.68 -4.37
N ALA A 648 11.12 20.24 -3.46
CA ALA A 648 10.88 21.52 -2.83
C ALA A 648 11.24 22.67 -3.77
N SER A 649 10.27 23.54 -4.08
CA SER A 649 10.46 24.73 -4.93
C SER A 649 11.18 25.90 -4.24
N GLY A 650 11.54 25.74 -2.96
CA GLY A 650 12.25 26.74 -2.17
C GLY A 650 13.68 26.99 -2.65
N ARG A 651 14.20 28.19 -2.33
CA ARG A 651 15.57 28.63 -2.70
C ARG A 651 16.70 27.80 -2.09
N ASP A 652 16.44 26.97 -1.09
CA ASP A 652 17.45 26.12 -0.45
C ASP A 652 16.80 24.80 0.03
N PRO A 653 16.89 23.73 -0.77
CA PRO A 653 16.44 22.41 -0.35
C PRO A 653 17.28 21.96 0.85
N ASN A 654 16.72 21.20 1.78
CA ASN A 654 17.42 20.77 2.99
C ASN A 654 18.42 19.63 2.70
N TRP A 655 19.38 19.87 1.81
CA TRP A 655 20.41 18.91 1.40
C TRP A 655 21.19 18.39 2.60
N GLY A 656 21.50 19.26 3.57
CA GLY A 656 22.13 18.88 4.83
C GLY A 656 21.37 17.76 5.55
N ARG A 657 20.05 17.87 5.65
CA ARG A 657 19.21 16.84 6.28
C ARG A 657 19.19 15.53 5.49
N LEU A 658 19.18 15.58 4.16
CA LEU A 658 19.31 14.37 3.33
C LEU A 658 20.61 13.61 3.61
N PHE A 659 21.74 14.32 3.75
CA PHE A 659 23.01 13.72 4.12
C PHE A 659 22.98 13.15 5.55
N ASP A 660 22.36 13.84 6.50
CA ASP A 660 22.21 13.37 7.89
C ASP A 660 21.39 12.06 7.92
N ILE A 661 20.24 12.02 7.23
CA ILE A 661 19.40 10.81 7.12
C ILE A 661 20.20 9.65 6.52
N ALA A 662 21.00 9.91 5.47
CA ALA A 662 21.81 8.87 4.84
C ALA A 662 22.90 8.32 5.77
N ALA A 663 23.56 9.19 6.54
CA ALA A 663 24.58 8.80 7.51
C ALA A 663 23.97 7.98 8.66
N GLU A 664 22.84 8.43 9.21
CA GLU A 664 22.07 7.70 10.23
C GLU A 664 21.66 6.31 9.73
N ALA A 665 21.08 6.25 8.52
CA ALA A 665 20.65 5.00 7.90
C ALA A 665 21.83 4.04 7.70
N ARG A 666 22.99 4.50 7.23
CA ARG A 666 24.18 3.65 7.07
C ARG A 666 24.62 3.04 8.40
N GLY A 667 24.68 3.83 9.48
CA GLY A 667 25.01 3.35 10.82
C GLY A 667 24.07 2.24 11.28
N GLU A 668 22.76 2.41 11.01
CA GLU A 668 21.76 1.38 11.30
C GLU A 668 21.88 0.13 10.41
N SER A 669 22.23 0.28 9.13
CA SER A 669 22.32 -0.84 8.16
C SER A 669 23.33 -1.90 8.60
N PHE A 670 24.49 -1.46 9.09
CA PHE A 670 25.52 -2.39 9.56
C PHE A 670 25.03 -3.19 10.78
N GLY A 671 24.41 -2.50 11.75
CA GLY A 671 23.82 -3.15 12.93
C GLY A 671 22.72 -4.14 12.58
N LEU A 672 21.86 -3.81 11.62
CA LEU A 672 20.81 -4.70 11.10
C LEU A 672 21.40 -5.94 10.44
N ARG A 673 22.41 -5.78 9.57
CA ARG A 673 23.11 -6.90 8.92
C ARG A 673 23.77 -7.82 9.95
N MET A 674 24.47 -7.27 10.93
CA MET A 674 25.12 -8.08 11.96
C MET A 674 24.12 -8.88 12.80
N ARG A 675 22.93 -8.32 13.10
CA ARG A 675 21.86 -9.06 13.80
C ARG A 675 21.33 -10.24 12.99
N ALA A 676 21.30 -10.13 11.66
CA ALA A 676 20.92 -11.23 10.78
C ALA A 676 22.03 -12.29 10.65
N ILE A 677 23.29 -11.86 10.52
CA ILE A 677 24.43 -12.74 10.17
C ILE A 677 25.04 -13.44 11.39
N MET A 678 25.18 -12.77 12.53
CA MET A 678 25.90 -13.32 13.69
C MET A 678 25.33 -14.65 14.20
N PRO A 679 24.00 -14.81 14.34
CA PRO A 679 23.43 -16.10 14.76
C PRO A 679 23.70 -17.23 13.76
N ASN A 680 23.76 -16.92 12.47
CA ASN A 680 24.08 -17.88 11.42
C ASN A 680 25.55 -18.32 11.49
N VAL A 681 26.47 -17.36 11.69
CA VAL A 681 27.89 -17.67 11.91
C VAL A 681 28.08 -18.51 13.17
N ALA A 682 27.37 -18.20 14.25
CA ALA A 682 27.38 -19.00 15.47
C ALA A 682 26.82 -20.42 15.25
N ALA A 683 25.80 -20.58 14.41
CA ALA A 683 25.29 -21.90 14.04
C ALA A 683 26.32 -22.74 13.28
N VAL A 684 27.03 -22.14 12.31
CA VAL A 684 28.11 -22.82 11.58
C VAL A 684 29.26 -23.19 12.51
N GLY A 685 29.74 -22.23 13.32
CA GLY A 685 30.83 -22.50 14.28
C GLY A 685 30.44 -23.56 15.31
N GLY A 686 29.23 -23.50 15.85
CA GLY A 686 28.73 -24.49 16.79
C GLY A 686 28.56 -25.89 16.17
N ALA A 687 28.25 -25.99 14.88
CA ALA A 687 28.24 -27.29 14.19
C ALA A 687 29.64 -27.93 14.16
N PHE A 688 30.70 -27.13 13.97
CA PHE A 688 32.08 -27.64 13.96
C PHE A 688 32.64 -27.94 15.36
N PHE A 689 32.37 -27.08 16.34
CA PHE A 689 33.07 -27.11 17.62
C PHE A 689 32.23 -27.63 18.79
N MET A 690 30.90 -27.59 18.68
CA MET A 690 29.97 -27.91 19.76
C MET A 690 28.97 -29.03 19.40
N GLY A 691 29.09 -29.61 18.20
CA GLY A 691 28.16 -30.63 17.70
C GLY A 691 26.73 -30.11 17.57
N LEU A 692 26.55 -28.81 17.25
CA LEU A 692 25.20 -28.27 17.04
C LEU A 692 24.56 -28.93 15.82
N ASP A 693 23.39 -29.49 16.07
CA ASP A 693 22.63 -30.20 15.06
C ASP A 693 21.82 -29.26 14.16
N SER A 694 21.16 -29.91 13.21
CA SER A 694 20.24 -29.32 12.26
C SER A 694 19.09 -28.51 12.90
N LEU A 695 18.65 -28.85 14.11
CA LEU A 695 17.58 -28.13 14.81
C LEU A 695 18.12 -26.85 15.46
N ALA A 696 19.27 -26.94 16.13
CA ALA A 696 19.94 -25.79 16.74
C ALA A 696 20.22 -24.68 15.70
N ALA A 697 20.69 -25.06 14.50
CA ALA A 697 20.93 -24.11 13.41
C ALA A 697 19.64 -23.36 12.99
N VAL A 698 18.50 -24.05 12.92
CA VAL A 698 17.20 -23.44 12.57
C VAL A 698 16.75 -22.47 13.66
N LEU A 699 16.92 -22.82 14.94
CA LEU A 699 16.54 -21.95 16.06
C LEU A 699 17.39 -20.68 16.12
N LEU A 700 18.71 -20.80 15.95
CA LEU A 700 19.65 -19.67 15.89
C LEU A 700 19.32 -18.73 14.73
N THR A 701 19.06 -19.28 13.54
CA THR A 701 18.66 -18.51 12.36
C THR A 701 17.37 -17.72 12.64
N ASN A 702 16.36 -18.38 13.21
CA ASN A 702 15.09 -17.74 13.56
C ASN A 702 15.25 -16.64 14.62
N PHE A 703 16.16 -16.82 15.58
CA PHE A 703 16.50 -15.78 16.55
C PHE A 703 17.10 -14.54 15.87
N GLY A 704 17.97 -14.72 14.87
CA GLY A 704 18.50 -13.62 14.06
C GLY A 704 17.42 -12.86 13.32
N ILE A 705 16.53 -13.57 12.62
CA ILE A 705 15.39 -12.95 11.91
C ILE A 705 14.47 -12.22 12.89
N TYR A 706 14.17 -12.81 14.05
CA TYR A 706 13.36 -12.17 15.08
C TYR A 706 13.99 -10.88 15.62
N SER A 707 15.31 -10.88 15.85
CA SER A 707 16.06 -9.70 16.30
C SER A 707 15.96 -8.54 15.30
N VAL A 708 16.08 -8.85 14.00
CA VAL A 708 15.86 -7.87 12.92
C VAL A 708 14.41 -7.38 12.93
N HIS A 709 13.45 -8.29 12.90
CA HIS A 709 12.02 -7.96 12.92
C HIS A 709 11.65 -7.03 14.09
N ARG A 710 12.16 -7.31 15.30
CA ARG A 710 11.89 -6.48 16.48
C ARG A 710 12.47 -5.06 16.34
N LYS A 711 13.64 -4.90 15.72
CA LYS A 711 14.26 -3.58 15.51
C LYS A 711 13.50 -2.77 14.46
N VAL A 712 13.08 -3.42 13.38
CA VAL A 712 12.45 -2.73 12.25
C VAL A 712 10.95 -2.49 12.46
N ARG A 713 10.29 -3.24 13.35
CA ARG A 713 8.88 -3.03 13.72
C ARG A 713 8.62 -1.71 14.47
N LYS A 714 9.64 -1.07 15.05
CA LYS A 714 9.41 0.18 15.79
C LYS A 714 8.88 1.26 14.83
N PRO A 715 7.73 1.89 15.12
CA PRO A 715 7.18 2.92 14.25
C PRO A 715 8.14 4.10 14.14
N VAL A 716 8.12 4.74 12.97
CA VAL A 716 8.79 6.03 12.74
C VAL A 716 8.21 7.02 13.75
N GLY A 717 9.04 7.63 14.59
CA GLY A 717 8.62 8.65 15.56
C GLY A 717 8.47 8.21 17.02
N ALA A 718 8.68 6.94 17.38
CA ALA A 718 8.65 6.54 18.80
C ALA A 718 9.74 7.20 19.68
N ASP A 719 10.81 7.70 19.06
CA ASP A 719 11.90 8.44 19.71
C ASP A 719 11.88 9.94 19.34
N GLN A 720 10.93 10.41 18.53
CA GLN A 720 10.72 11.85 18.32
C GLN A 720 9.68 12.33 19.33
N GLU A 721 10.17 12.97 20.39
CA GLU A 721 9.34 13.80 21.25
C GLU A 721 8.41 14.66 20.38
N ARG A 722 7.12 14.58 20.73
CA ARG A 722 6.05 15.48 20.32
C ARG A 722 6.61 16.88 20.05
N ILE A 723 6.53 17.33 18.80
CA ILE A 723 6.57 18.76 18.49
C ILE A 723 5.14 19.15 18.12
N PRO A 724 4.59 20.20 18.75
CA PRO A 724 3.15 20.46 18.87
C PRO A 724 2.40 20.76 17.57
#